data_AF-A0A0D9YPE5-F1
#
_entry.id   AF-A0A0D9YPE5-F1
#
_cell.length_a   1.000
_cell.length_b   1.000
_cell.length_c   1.000
_cell.angle_alpha   90.00
_cell.angle_beta   90.00
_cell.angle_gamma   90.00
#
_symmetry.space_group_name_H-M   'P 1'
#
loop_
_entity.id
_entity.type
_entity.pdbx_description
1 polymer ?
#
loop_
_entity_poly.entity_id
_entity_poly.type
_entity_poly.pdbx_seq_one_letter_code
_entity_poly.pdbx_strand_id
1 'polypeptide(L)'
;MVTCSRDKDSDLFFAVLGGLGQFGIITRARIGLMPAPKRVRWVRLAYSDVATFTKDQELLISKRASEAGFDYVEGQVQLNRTLTEGPKSTPFFSSSDIGRLAGLASKSVSGVIYVIEGAMYYNESTSITMDQKLESILGQLSFEEGLVFTKDVRYVQFLDRVREEERVLRSIGMWDVPHPWLNLFVPRSRILDFDAGVFKGVFAGANPVGVILMYPMNTNMWDDRMMAVASDDDVFYAVGLLRSAAVIGDVERLEKENEAVLAFCNNEDIGCKQYLPHYTSQDGWQRHFGAKWSRVADLKAKYDPQRILSPGQRIFSSPASMVVASIGSRWLHEKTAAAVGSAGRWHRIVAPREGSGTAGSTTTKRHWVADNEDFWDGGGEDFGMGIGDLGVARAFRHGPQIANVLELDVITGRGDMVTCSRDKGPDLFFAVLGGLGQFGIITRARIGLEPAPKRVRWVRLAYSDVVTFTRDQELLISKRASEAGFDYDKSSSIGQVQLNRTLTEGPKSTPFFSRFDIDRLVRLASESVSGVIYFIEGAMYYNESTAASVDQKLTSVLEQLSFDKGFVFTKDVSYVQFLDRVREEERILRSIGMWDVPHPWLNLFVPQSRILDFDTGVLKGVFAGANPVGVILMYPMNRNMWDDRMTAVSGNDDMFYVVGLLRSAVVPGDVERMERENEAVLAFCDNEGIGCKQYLPHYASQDGWRSHFGAKWSRVTELKVKYDPYGILSPGQRIFSSLTPMALAAMMKAYGSLCEAVWPTTFCPLHMDTDRWGHGALTMDDDALIKSP
;
A
#
# COMPACT_ATOMS: atom_id res chain seq x y z
N MET A 1 13.15 14.52 -14.84
CA MET A 1 11.79 14.12 -15.28
C MET A 1 11.59 14.50 -16.73
N VAL A 2 11.03 13.59 -17.54
CA VAL A 2 10.72 13.81 -18.95
C VAL A 2 9.22 13.89 -19.11
N THR A 3 8.70 14.92 -19.79
CA THR A 3 7.30 14.96 -20.21
C THR A 3 7.22 14.44 -21.64
N CYS A 4 6.58 13.29 -21.81
CA CYS A 4 6.35 12.68 -23.10
C CYS A 4 4.86 12.73 -23.48
N SER A 5 4.60 12.70 -24.78
CA SER A 5 3.28 12.62 -25.42
C SER A 5 3.42 11.81 -26.71
N ARG A 6 2.34 11.64 -27.46
CA ARG A 6 2.41 11.02 -28.80
C ARG A 6 3.38 11.75 -29.73
N ASP A 7 3.51 13.07 -29.59
CA ASP A 7 4.29 13.93 -30.49
C ASP A 7 5.64 14.35 -29.89
N LYS A 8 5.82 14.21 -28.57
CA LYS A 8 7.04 14.59 -27.85
C LYS A 8 7.61 13.40 -27.10
N ASP A 9 8.87 13.06 -27.32
CA ASP A 9 9.49 11.87 -26.71
C ASP A 9 8.62 10.61 -26.92
N SER A 10 8.09 10.48 -28.13
CA SER A 10 7.09 9.48 -28.54
C SER A 10 7.52 8.07 -28.17
N ASP A 11 8.80 7.75 -28.38
CA ASP A 11 9.38 6.47 -27.99
C ASP A 11 9.18 6.16 -26.51
N LEU A 12 9.46 7.12 -25.62
CA LEU A 12 9.27 6.94 -24.18
C LEU A 12 7.78 6.86 -23.83
N PHE A 13 6.95 7.70 -24.45
CA PHE A 13 5.49 7.69 -24.24
C PHE A 13 4.90 6.31 -24.52
N PHE A 14 5.24 5.72 -25.66
CA PHE A 14 4.77 4.38 -26.00
C PHE A 14 5.50 3.27 -25.22
N ALA A 15 6.77 3.48 -24.85
CA ALA A 15 7.52 2.53 -24.04
C ALA A 15 6.88 2.31 -22.66
N VAL A 16 6.44 3.38 -21.99
CA VAL A 16 5.84 3.25 -20.64
C VAL A 16 4.44 2.65 -20.65
N LEU A 17 3.74 2.68 -21.79
CA LEU A 17 2.40 2.07 -21.96
C LEU A 17 2.54 0.56 -22.21
N GLY A 18 2.24 -0.23 -21.18
CA GLY A 18 2.47 -1.68 -21.18
C GLY A 18 3.94 -2.07 -20.99
N GLY A 19 4.80 -1.13 -20.58
CA GLY A 19 6.25 -1.33 -20.46
C GLY A 19 6.70 -2.04 -19.19
N LEU A 20 5.77 -2.49 -18.34
CA LEU A 20 6.05 -3.20 -17.09
C LEU A 20 7.04 -2.46 -16.15
N GLY A 21 7.05 -1.12 -16.23
CA GLY A 21 7.96 -0.25 -15.48
C GLY A 21 9.43 -0.30 -15.94
N GLN A 22 9.76 -0.93 -17.07
CA GLN A 22 11.14 -1.13 -17.52
C GLN A 22 11.86 0.14 -17.99
N PHE A 23 11.11 1.17 -18.39
CA PHE A 23 11.64 2.35 -19.10
C PHE A 23 11.48 3.66 -18.33
N GLY A 24 10.68 3.66 -17.26
CA GLY A 24 10.43 4.85 -16.46
C GLY A 24 9.32 4.61 -15.43
N ILE A 25 9.29 5.47 -14.41
CA ILE A 25 8.21 5.51 -13.42
C ILE A 25 7.25 6.63 -13.84
N ILE A 26 5.97 6.29 -14.03
CA ILE A 26 4.94 7.27 -14.34
C ILE A 26 4.54 7.97 -13.03
N THR A 27 5.01 9.19 -12.83
CA THR A 27 4.65 10.00 -11.65
C THR A 27 3.38 10.82 -11.85
N ARG A 28 3.00 11.06 -13.11
CA ARG A 28 1.77 11.78 -13.49
C ARG A 28 1.33 11.39 -14.90
N ALA A 29 0.04 11.17 -15.09
CA ALA A 29 -0.58 10.98 -16.40
C ALA A 29 -1.71 12.00 -16.62
N ARG A 30 -1.94 12.41 -17.88
CA ARG A 30 -3.15 13.11 -18.28
C ARG A 30 -4.02 12.13 -19.05
N ILE A 31 -5.25 11.93 -18.58
CA ILE A 31 -6.18 10.97 -19.14
C ILE A 31 -7.35 11.76 -19.73
N GLY A 32 -7.81 11.37 -20.92
CA GLY A 32 -9.00 11.96 -21.52
C GLY A 32 -10.23 11.62 -20.69
N LEU A 33 -11.04 12.62 -20.36
CA LEU A 33 -12.32 12.43 -19.68
C LEU A 33 -13.45 12.59 -20.68
N MET A 34 -14.50 11.80 -20.51
CA MET A 34 -15.75 11.95 -21.25
C MET A 34 -16.89 12.27 -20.28
N PRO A 35 -17.93 13.00 -20.73
CA PRO A 35 -19.13 13.20 -19.92
C PRO A 35 -19.73 11.87 -19.47
N ALA A 36 -20.03 11.73 -18.18
CA ALA A 36 -20.63 10.52 -17.64
C ALA A 36 -22.11 10.40 -18.07
N PRO A 37 -22.55 9.27 -18.65
CA PRO A 37 -23.96 9.03 -18.89
C PRO A 37 -24.71 8.88 -17.56
N LYS A 38 -26.04 9.08 -17.59
CA LYS A 38 -26.87 9.00 -16.37
C LYS A 38 -27.37 7.59 -16.09
N ARG A 39 -27.72 6.83 -17.12
CA ARG A 39 -28.38 5.53 -17.00
C ARG A 39 -27.77 4.49 -17.92
N VAL A 40 -28.03 3.23 -17.56
CA VAL A 40 -27.49 2.05 -18.24
C VAL A 40 -28.60 1.02 -18.38
N ARG A 41 -28.88 0.62 -19.64
CA ARG A 41 -29.57 -0.64 -19.92
C ARG A 41 -28.54 -1.75 -19.83
N TRP A 42 -28.61 -2.53 -18.75
CA TRP A 42 -27.69 -3.61 -18.45
C TRP A 42 -28.33 -4.94 -18.80
N VAL A 43 -27.73 -5.69 -19.72
CA VAL A 43 -28.26 -6.96 -20.22
C VAL A 43 -27.28 -8.10 -19.96
N ARG A 44 -27.80 -9.30 -19.66
CA ARG A 44 -27.04 -10.55 -19.72
C ARG A 44 -27.75 -11.56 -20.61
N LEU A 45 -26.98 -12.25 -21.44
CA LEU A 45 -27.45 -13.17 -22.47
C LEU A 45 -26.73 -14.50 -22.32
N ALA A 46 -27.48 -15.60 -22.17
CA ALA A 46 -26.88 -16.93 -21.99
C ALA A 46 -26.78 -17.73 -23.29
N TYR A 47 -25.71 -18.50 -23.43
CA TYR A 47 -25.38 -19.32 -24.59
C TYR A 47 -24.94 -20.71 -24.13
N SER A 48 -25.35 -21.76 -24.84
CA SER A 48 -24.83 -23.12 -24.63
C SER A 48 -23.64 -23.47 -25.53
N ASP A 49 -23.45 -22.73 -26.62
CA ASP A 49 -22.41 -22.96 -27.62
C ASP A 49 -21.41 -21.79 -27.68
N VAL A 50 -20.12 -22.12 -27.73
CA VAL A 50 -19.04 -21.13 -27.74
C VAL A 50 -18.93 -20.43 -29.08
N ALA A 51 -19.28 -21.08 -30.20
CA ALA A 51 -19.16 -20.48 -31.52
C ALA A 51 -20.23 -19.40 -31.74
N THR A 52 -21.47 -19.63 -31.29
CA THR A 52 -22.50 -18.59 -31.28
C THR A 52 -22.17 -17.47 -30.30
N PHE A 53 -21.71 -17.80 -29.09
CA PHE A 53 -21.27 -16.81 -28.09
C PHE A 53 -20.17 -15.87 -28.62
N THR A 54 -19.10 -16.43 -29.18
CA THR A 54 -17.96 -15.65 -29.70
C THR A 54 -18.37 -14.79 -30.90
N LYS A 55 -19.14 -15.35 -31.84
CA LYS A 55 -19.70 -14.61 -32.98
C LYS A 55 -20.52 -13.40 -32.55
N ASP A 56 -21.36 -13.56 -31.53
CA ASP A 56 -22.21 -12.49 -31.03
C ASP A 56 -21.42 -11.44 -30.25
N GLN A 57 -20.40 -11.83 -29.47
CA GLN A 57 -19.49 -10.87 -28.85
C GLN A 57 -18.74 -10.04 -29.89
N GLU A 58 -18.23 -10.67 -30.96
CA GLU A 58 -17.55 -9.98 -32.07
C GLU A 58 -18.49 -9.01 -32.79
N LEU A 59 -19.75 -9.40 -33.00
CA LEU A 59 -20.77 -8.50 -33.55
C LEU A 59 -20.96 -7.27 -32.66
N LEU A 60 -21.05 -7.45 -31.34
CA LEU A 60 -21.29 -6.37 -30.38
C LEU A 60 -20.13 -5.37 -30.24
N ILE A 61 -18.88 -5.81 -30.49
CA ILE A 61 -17.72 -4.90 -30.50
C ILE A 61 -17.40 -4.34 -31.89
N SER A 62 -18.15 -4.74 -32.92
CA SER A 62 -17.99 -4.22 -34.27
C SER A 62 -18.41 -2.76 -34.38
N LYS A 63 -17.87 -2.02 -35.36
CA LYS A 63 -18.27 -0.62 -35.63
C LYS A 63 -19.79 -0.46 -35.75
N ARG A 64 -20.46 -1.42 -36.38
CA ARG A 64 -21.92 -1.42 -36.59
C ARG A 64 -22.70 -1.49 -35.28
N ALA A 65 -22.22 -2.23 -34.29
CA ALA A 65 -22.86 -2.31 -32.97
C ALA A 65 -22.51 -1.13 -32.06
N SER A 66 -21.30 -0.57 -32.19
CA SER A 66 -20.94 0.69 -31.52
C SER A 66 -21.83 1.86 -31.98
N GLU A 67 -22.16 1.92 -33.27
CA GLU A 67 -23.12 2.89 -33.84
C GLU A 67 -24.56 2.62 -33.38
N ALA A 68 -24.89 1.35 -33.08
CA ALA A 68 -26.18 0.95 -32.55
C ALA A 68 -26.33 1.22 -31.04
N GLY A 69 -25.23 1.52 -30.32
CA GLY A 69 -25.22 2.03 -28.95
C GLY A 69 -24.79 1.05 -27.85
N PHE A 70 -24.05 -0.02 -28.18
CA PHE A 70 -23.47 -0.92 -27.18
C PHE A 70 -22.11 -0.39 -26.72
N ASP A 71 -22.03 0.04 -25.45
CA ASP A 71 -20.86 0.73 -24.89
C ASP A 71 -19.94 -0.18 -24.06
N TYR A 72 -20.48 -1.31 -23.59
CA TYR A 72 -19.76 -2.29 -22.78
C TYR A 72 -20.13 -3.70 -23.21
N VAL A 73 -19.11 -4.54 -23.38
CA VAL A 73 -19.25 -5.98 -23.63
C VAL A 73 -18.20 -6.70 -22.80
N GLU A 74 -18.64 -7.64 -21.97
CA GLU A 74 -17.80 -8.60 -21.27
C GLU A 74 -18.44 -9.97 -21.40
N GLY A 75 -17.64 -11.02 -21.28
CA GLY A 75 -18.11 -12.38 -21.32
C GLY A 75 -17.63 -13.16 -20.13
N GLN A 76 -18.50 -14.03 -19.65
CA GLN A 76 -18.25 -14.91 -18.52
C GLN A 76 -18.43 -16.35 -18.96
N VAL A 77 -17.54 -17.22 -18.50
CA VAL A 77 -17.64 -18.66 -18.67
C VAL A 77 -18.13 -19.24 -17.34
N GLN A 78 -19.22 -20.00 -17.39
CA GLN A 78 -19.83 -20.60 -16.21
C GLN A 78 -19.73 -22.13 -16.32
N LEU A 79 -19.10 -22.74 -15.32
CA LEU A 79 -19.01 -24.20 -15.20
C LEU A 79 -20.22 -24.71 -14.38
N ASN A 80 -20.75 -25.89 -14.69
CA ASN A 80 -21.99 -26.42 -14.10
C ASN A 80 -21.97 -26.41 -12.55
N ARG A 81 -20.85 -26.80 -11.95
CA ARG A 81 -20.71 -26.81 -10.49
C ARG A 81 -20.66 -25.40 -9.89
N THR A 82 -20.15 -24.41 -10.62
CA THR A 82 -20.16 -23.00 -10.17
C THR A 82 -21.59 -22.47 -10.00
N LEU A 83 -22.53 -22.88 -10.87
CA LEU A 83 -23.93 -22.45 -10.79
C LEU A 83 -24.75 -23.20 -9.74
N THR A 84 -24.41 -24.46 -9.48
CA THR A 84 -25.18 -25.35 -8.59
C THR A 84 -24.64 -25.38 -7.15
N GLU A 85 -23.31 -25.27 -6.99
CA GLU A 85 -22.59 -25.38 -5.71
C GLU A 85 -21.86 -24.09 -5.31
N GLY A 86 -21.69 -23.13 -6.23
CA GLY A 86 -20.97 -21.89 -5.95
C GLY A 86 -21.75 -20.87 -5.12
N PRO A 87 -21.08 -19.83 -4.59
CA PRO A 87 -21.73 -18.74 -3.87
C PRO A 87 -22.77 -18.06 -4.76
N LYS A 88 -24.04 -18.07 -4.33
CA LYS A 88 -25.16 -17.44 -5.04
C LYS A 88 -25.19 -15.94 -4.77
N SER A 89 -24.15 -15.22 -5.13
CA SER A 89 -23.94 -13.82 -4.70
C SER A 89 -24.14 -12.76 -5.77
N THR A 90 -24.58 -13.11 -6.99
CA THR A 90 -24.83 -12.04 -7.97
C THR A 90 -26.16 -11.35 -7.66
N PRO A 91 -26.21 -10.04 -7.37
CA PRO A 91 -27.47 -9.31 -7.21
C PRO A 91 -28.23 -9.21 -8.55
N PHE A 92 -27.62 -9.65 -9.65
CA PHE A 92 -28.20 -9.60 -10.98
C PHE A 92 -29.27 -10.68 -11.20
N PHE A 93 -28.94 -11.94 -11.01
CA PHE A 93 -29.86 -13.07 -11.22
C PHE A 93 -30.74 -13.33 -10.00
N SER A 94 -32.02 -13.59 -10.22
CA SER A 94 -32.89 -14.16 -9.19
C SER A 94 -32.57 -15.65 -8.97
N SER A 95 -33.04 -16.23 -7.85
CA SER A 95 -32.92 -17.68 -7.62
C SER A 95 -33.57 -18.52 -8.72
N SER A 96 -34.63 -18.01 -9.35
CA SER A 96 -35.28 -18.67 -10.50
C SER A 96 -34.37 -18.64 -11.73
N ASP A 97 -33.72 -17.51 -12.00
CA ASP A 97 -32.80 -17.36 -13.13
C ASP A 97 -31.60 -18.30 -12.99
N ILE A 98 -31.03 -18.41 -11.79
CA ILE A 98 -29.95 -19.36 -11.49
C ILE A 98 -30.41 -20.80 -11.78
N GLY A 99 -31.63 -21.18 -11.40
CA GLY A 99 -32.17 -22.50 -11.69
C GLY A 99 -32.30 -22.78 -13.19
N ARG A 100 -32.69 -21.77 -13.99
CA ARG A 100 -32.78 -21.88 -15.45
C ARG A 100 -31.40 -22.02 -16.09
N LEU A 101 -30.41 -21.26 -15.63
CA LEU A 101 -29.01 -21.35 -16.09
C LEU A 101 -28.38 -22.70 -15.72
N ALA A 102 -28.61 -23.20 -14.51
CA ALA A 102 -28.16 -24.53 -14.10
C ALA A 102 -28.82 -25.64 -14.94
N GLY A 103 -30.10 -25.46 -15.29
CA GLY A 103 -30.81 -26.35 -16.22
C GLY A 103 -30.22 -26.34 -17.63
N LEU A 104 -29.77 -25.19 -18.13
CA LEU A 104 -29.04 -25.11 -19.41
C LEU A 104 -27.68 -25.82 -19.31
N ALA A 105 -26.90 -25.55 -18.27
CA ALA A 105 -25.60 -26.19 -18.05
C ALA A 105 -25.71 -27.72 -17.94
N SER A 106 -26.75 -28.22 -17.28
CA SER A 106 -26.99 -29.68 -17.16
C SER A 106 -27.34 -30.37 -18.47
N LYS A 107 -27.83 -29.62 -19.48
CA LYS A 107 -28.12 -30.13 -20.82
C LYS A 107 -26.92 -30.02 -21.76
N SER A 108 -25.95 -29.17 -21.42
CA SER A 108 -24.69 -29.03 -22.17
C SER A 108 -23.82 -30.27 -21.95
N VAL A 109 -23.27 -30.83 -23.03
CA VAL A 109 -22.43 -32.05 -22.99
C VAL A 109 -21.19 -31.84 -22.11
N SER A 110 -20.62 -30.65 -22.08
CA SER A 110 -19.44 -30.32 -21.27
C SER A 110 -19.79 -29.73 -19.90
N GLY A 111 -21.06 -29.42 -19.64
CA GLY A 111 -21.45 -28.66 -18.45
C GLY A 111 -20.95 -27.21 -18.45
N VAL A 112 -20.52 -26.68 -19.60
CA VAL A 112 -20.08 -25.28 -19.74
C VAL A 112 -21.17 -24.48 -20.43
N ILE A 113 -21.45 -23.28 -19.92
CA ILE A 113 -22.27 -22.27 -20.59
C ILE A 113 -21.55 -20.94 -20.58
N TYR A 114 -21.99 -20.02 -21.44
CA TYR A 114 -21.38 -18.71 -21.62
C TYR A 114 -22.41 -17.63 -21.41
N VAL A 115 -21.98 -16.49 -20.87
CA VAL A 115 -22.86 -15.35 -20.62
C VAL A 115 -22.20 -14.10 -21.17
N ILE A 116 -22.86 -13.41 -22.09
CA ILE A 116 -22.47 -12.05 -22.49
C ILE A 116 -23.10 -11.09 -21.49
N GLU A 117 -22.29 -10.25 -20.87
CA GLU A 117 -22.72 -9.07 -20.13
C GLU A 117 -22.54 -7.82 -21.00
N GLY A 118 -23.65 -7.13 -21.25
CA GLY A 118 -23.72 -5.99 -22.14
C GLY A 118 -24.29 -4.76 -21.47
N ALA A 119 -23.84 -3.57 -21.89
CA ALA A 119 -24.41 -2.33 -21.41
C ALA A 119 -24.56 -1.28 -22.52
N MET A 120 -25.71 -0.62 -22.54
CA MET A 120 -26.00 0.52 -23.40
C MET A 120 -26.26 1.75 -22.54
N TYR A 121 -25.51 2.82 -22.78
CA TYR A 121 -25.54 4.05 -22.00
C TYR A 121 -26.52 5.04 -22.60
N TYR A 122 -27.33 5.65 -21.75
CA TYR A 122 -28.35 6.59 -22.21
C TYR A 122 -28.68 7.66 -21.19
N ASN A 123 -29.36 8.70 -21.66
CA ASN A 123 -29.93 9.77 -20.84
C ASN A 123 -31.46 9.69 -20.88
N GLU A 124 -32.15 10.27 -19.89
CA GLU A 124 -33.62 10.16 -19.76
C GLU A 124 -34.38 10.58 -21.03
N SER A 125 -33.86 11.57 -21.77
CA SER A 125 -34.43 12.06 -23.02
C SER A 125 -34.36 11.07 -24.19
N THR A 126 -33.56 10.00 -24.11
CA THR A 126 -33.36 9.02 -25.19
C THR A 126 -33.88 7.62 -24.83
N SER A 127 -34.62 7.48 -23.72
CA SER A 127 -35.11 6.19 -23.18
C SER A 127 -35.94 5.37 -24.19
N ILE A 128 -36.92 5.97 -24.85
CA ILE A 128 -37.82 5.25 -25.79
C ILE A 128 -37.04 4.73 -27.00
N THR A 129 -36.13 5.54 -27.54
CA THR A 129 -35.25 5.12 -28.65
C THR A 129 -34.27 4.04 -28.21
N MET A 130 -33.92 3.99 -26.92
CA MET A 130 -33.01 3.00 -26.37
C MET A 130 -33.62 1.60 -26.38
N ASP A 131 -34.88 1.47 -25.97
CA ASP A 131 -35.54 0.16 -25.90
C ASP A 131 -35.72 -0.45 -27.30
N GLN A 132 -36.09 0.37 -28.30
CA GLN A 132 -36.18 -0.04 -29.70
C GLN A 132 -34.82 -0.48 -30.27
N LYS A 133 -33.75 0.23 -29.93
CA LYS A 133 -32.39 -0.14 -30.34
C LYS A 133 -31.95 -1.46 -29.70
N LEU A 134 -32.24 -1.65 -28.41
CA LEU A 134 -31.93 -2.88 -27.70
C LEU A 134 -32.66 -4.07 -28.35
N GLU A 135 -33.97 -3.96 -28.59
CA GLU A 135 -34.75 -5.01 -29.27
C GLU A 135 -34.19 -5.34 -30.66
N SER A 136 -33.81 -4.32 -31.44
CA SER A 136 -33.22 -4.52 -32.76
C SER A 136 -31.87 -5.23 -32.73
N ILE A 137 -31.05 -4.99 -31.70
CA ILE A 137 -29.78 -5.70 -31.53
C ILE A 137 -30.04 -7.11 -31.05
N LEU A 138 -30.90 -7.30 -30.04
CA LEU A 138 -31.23 -8.62 -29.51
C LEU A 138 -31.79 -9.55 -30.61
N GLY A 139 -32.57 -9.04 -31.56
CA GLY A 139 -33.08 -9.81 -32.70
C GLY A 139 -32.01 -10.27 -33.70
N GLN A 140 -30.77 -9.78 -33.59
CA GLN A 140 -29.63 -10.22 -34.41
C GLN A 140 -28.73 -11.22 -33.69
N LEU A 141 -28.94 -11.43 -32.38
CA LEU A 141 -28.15 -12.32 -31.55
C LEU A 141 -28.79 -13.72 -31.47
N SER A 142 -27.97 -14.71 -31.16
CA SER A 142 -28.26 -16.14 -31.17
C SER A 142 -28.21 -16.75 -29.76
N PHE A 143 -28.53 -15.95 -28.73
CA PHE A 143 -28.63 -16.43 -27.35
C PHE A 143 -29.79 -17.43 -27.18
N GLU A 144 -29.74 -18.20 -26.11
CA GLU A 144 -30.76 -19.21 -25.81
C GLU A 144 -32.14 -18.57 -25.56
N GLU A 145 -33.17 -19.10 -26.21
CA GLU A 145 -34.50 -18.51 -26.17
C GLU A 145 -35.01 -18.33 -24.73
N GLY A 146 -35.42 -17.10 -24.41
CA GLY A 146 -35.89 -16.72 -23.08
C GLY A 146 -34.79 -16.50 -22.03
N LEU A 147 -33.51 -16.74 -22.31
CA LEU A 147 -32.39 -16.50 -21.38
C LEU A 147 -31.69 -15.15 -21.64
N VAL A 148 -32.52 -14.11 -21.79
CA VAL A 148 -32.13 -12.70 -21.75
C VAL A 148 -32.62 -12.07 -20.44
N PHE A 149 -31.74 -11.35 -19.79
CA PHE A 149 -31.99 -10.73 -18.49
C PHE A 149 -31.61 -9.27 -18.57
N THR A 150 -32.53 -8.36 -18.26
CA THR A 150 -32.31 -6.92 -18.41
C THR A 150 -32.59 -6.20 -17.10
N LYS A 151 -31.73 -5.25 -16.76
CA LYS A 151 -31.92 -4.27 -15.68
C LYS A 151 -31.71 -2.86 -16.20
N ASP A 152 -32.34 -1.91 -15.54
CA ASP A 152 -32.08 -0.50 -15.75
C ASP A 152 -31.64 0.16 -14.46
N VAL A 153 -30.44 0.73 -14.50
CA VAL A 153 -29.73 1.21 -13.32
C VAL A 153 -29.08 2.56 -13.61
N ARG A 154 -28.69 3.26 -12.55
CA ARG A 154 -27.86 4.46 -12.69
C ARG A 154 -26.46 4.04 -13.13
N TYR A 155 -25.79 4.90 -13.90
CA TYR A 155 -24.42 4.64 -14.36
C TYR A 155 -23.45 4.33 -13.23
N VAL A 156 -23.53 5.07 -12.12
CA VAL A 156 -22.69 4.82 -10.93
C VAL A 156 -22.98 3.44 -10.31
N GLN A 157 -24.23 2.97 -10.31
CA GLN A 157 -24.57 1.64 -9.79
C GLN A 157 -23.99 0.53 -10.68
N PHE A 158 -23.98 0.74 -12.01
CA PHE A 158 -23.32 -0.18 -12.92
C PHE A 158 -21.80 -0.20 -12.69
N LEU A 159 -21.16 0.97 -12.50
CA LEU A 159 -19.72 1.03 -12.20
C LEU A 159 -19.36 0.36 -10.87
N ASP A 160 -20.21 0.50 -9.84
CA ASP A 160 -19.98 -0.06 -8.49
C ASP A 160 -20.36 -1.56 -8.37
N ARG A 161 -20.81 -2.21 -9.47
CA ARG A 161 -21.34 -3.59 -9.43
C ARG A 161 -20.33 -4.62 -8.89
N VAL A 162 -19.05 -4.45 -9.22
CA VAL A 162 -17.96 -5.33 -8.74
C VAL A 162 -17.70 -5.12 -7.25
N ARG A 163 -17.89 -3.90 -6.73
CA ARG A 163 -17.73 -3.60 -5.31
C ARG A 163 -18.76 -4.32 -4.45
N GLU A 164 -19.99 -4.49 -4.95
CA GLU A 164 -21.00 -5.27 -4.23
C GLU A 164 -20.62 -6.75 -4.18
N GLU A 165 -20.06 -7.30 -5.25
CA GLU A 165 -19.52 -8.68 -5.25
C GLU A 165 -18.31 -8.82 -4.32
N GLU A 166 -17.37 -7.85 -4.34
CA GLU A 166 -16.25 -7.76 -3.41
C GLU A 166 -16.75 -7.77 -1.96
N ARG A 167 -17.75 -6.96 -1.61
CA ARG A 167 -18.32 -6.90 -0.25
C ARG A 167 -18.87 -8.25 0.19
N VAL A 168 -19.54 -8.97 -0.70
CA VAL A 168 -20.03 -10.32 -0.39
C VAL A 168 -18.85 -11.27 -0.15
N LEU A 169 -17.84 -11.28 -1.01
CA LEU A 169 -16.64 -12.11 -0.84
C LEU A 169 -15.88 -11.79 0.45
N ARG A 170 -15.75 -10.51 0.81
CA ARG A 170 -15.17 -10.06 2.08
C ARG A 170 -15.98 -10.55 3.29
N SER A 171 -17.32 -10.47 3.22
CA SER A 171 -18.20 -10.89 4.32
C SER A 171 -18.07 -12.37 4.68
N ILE A 172 -17.65 -13.20 3.72
CA ILE A 172 -17.42 -14.64 3.91
C ILE A 172 -15.92 -14.99 3.98
N GLY A 173 -15.04 -13.99 4.08
CA GLY A 173 -13.59 -14.17 4.20
C GLY A 173 -12.89 -14.68 2.93
N MET A 174 -13.56 -14.70 1.78
CA MET A 174 -13.04 -15.22 0.50
C MET A 174 -12.31 -14.17 -0.34
N TRP A 175 -12.35 -12.90 0.07
CA TRP A 175 -11.61 -11.85 -0.64
C TRP A 175 -10.14 -11.82 -0.25
N ASP A 176 -9.80 -12.08 1.01
CA ASP A 176 -8.43 -11.93 1.52
C ASP A 176 -7.63 -13.26 1.50
N VAL A 177 -8.11 -14.26 0.74
CA VAL A 177 -7.39 -15.52 0.48
C VAL A 177 -6.43 -15.36 -0.70
N PRO A 178 -5.47 -16.28 -0.92
CA PRO A 178 -4.60 -16.24 -2.09
C PRO A 178 -5.38 -16.33 -3.41
N HIS A 179 -4.93 -15.57 -4.41
CA HIS A 179 -5.56 -15.41 -5.72
C HIS A 179 -4.56 -15.74 -6.84
N PRO A 180 -4.37 -17.03 -7.19
CA PRO A 180 -3.48 -17.45 -8.27
C PRO A 180 -4.11 -17.17 -9.63
N TRP A 181 -4.32 -15.88 -9.94
CA TRP A 181 -4.95 -15.43 -11.16
C TRP A 181 -4.06 -15.64 -12.38
N LEU A 182 -4.66 -16.10 -13.48
CA LEU A 182 -4.00 -16.21 -14.77
C LEU A 182 -4.79 -15.40 -15.80
N ASN A 183 -4.13 -14.40 -16.40
CA ASN A 183 -4.72 -13.52 -17.41
C ASN A 183 -3.98 -13.69 -18.73
N LEU A 184 -4.73 -14.02 -19.78
CA LEU A 184 -4.23 -14.39 -21.10
C LEU A 184 -4.88 -13.54 -22.19
N PHE A 185 -4.14 -13.33 -23.27
CA PHE A 185 -4.66 -12.97 -24.58
C PHE A 185 -4.58 -14.18 -25.49
N VAL A 186 -5.70 -14.54 -26.10
CA VAL A 186 -5.86 -15.71 -26.97
C VAL A 186 -6.25 -15.22 -28.36
N PRO A 187 -5.57 -15.67 -29.44
CA PRO A 187 -5.95 -15.32 -30.80
C PRO A 187 -7.39 -15.74 -31.11
N ARG A 188 -8.13 -14.90 -31.83
CA ARG A 188 -9.49 -15.21 -32.30
C ARG A 188 -9.53 -16.52 -33.06
N SER A 189 -8.57 -16.75 -33.94
CA SER A 189 -8.44 -17.96 -34.77
C SER A 189 -8.34 -19.25 -33.96
N ARG A 190 -7.94 -19.18 -32.68
CA ARG A 190 -7.74 -20.34 -31.79
C ARG A 190 -8.64 -20.34 -30.55
N ILE A 191 -9.60 -19.42 -30.43
CA ILE A 191 -10.44 -19.32 -29.21
C ILE A 191 -11.32 -20.55 -29.00
N LEU A 192 -11.81 -21.17 -30.08
CA LEU A 192 -12.63 -22.38 -30.00
C LEU A 192 -11.79 -23.60 -29.55
N ASP A 193 -10.55 -23.69 -30.02
CA ASP A 193 -9.60 -24.72 -29.58
C ASP A 193 -9.24 -24.52 -28.10
N PHE A 194 -9.05 -23.25 -27.69
CA PHE A 194 -8.81 -22.90 -26.28
C PHE A 194 -9.99 -23.31 -25.39
N ASP A 195 -11.23 -23.02 -25.80
CA ASP A 195 -12.42 -23.47 -25.07
C ASP A 195 -12.49 -25.00 -24.95
N ALA A 196 -12.28 -25.71 -26.05
CA ALA A 196 -12.31 -27.17 -26.07
C ALA A 196 -11.23 -27.78 -25.16
N GLY A 197 -10.00 -27.26 -25.20
CA GLY A 197 -8.89 -27.79 -24.41
C GLY A 197 -8.89 -27.35 -22.95
N VAL A 198 -9.29 -26.10 -22.66
CA VAL A 198 -9.18 -25.52 -21.32
C VAL A 198 -10.49 -25.62 -20.55
N PHE A 199 -11.57 -24.99 -21.04
CA PHE A 199 -12.83 -24.96 -20.29
C PHE A 199 -13.52 -26.33 -20.28
N LYS A 200 -13.51 -27.02 -21.43
CA LYS A 200 -14.11 -28.35 -21.58
C LYS A 200 -13.13 -29.51 -21.28
N GLY A 201 -11.83 -29.21 -21.21
CA GLY A 201 -10.77 -30.19 -20.94
C GLY A 201 -10.15 -30.04 -19.55
N VAL A 202 -9.18 -29.11 -19.39
CA VAL A 202 -8.46 -28.87 -18.12
C VAL A 202 -9.43 -28.64 -16.93
N PHE A 203 -10.54 -27.94 -17.17
CA PHE A 203 -11.55 -27.65 -16.15
C PHE A 203 -12.77 -28.57 -16.16
N ALA A 204 -12.72 -29.69 -16.88
CA ALA A 204 -13.79 -30.68 -16.84
C ALA A 204 -14.02 -31.16 -15.39
N GLY A 205 -15.21 -30.89 -14.85
CA GLY A 205 -15.59 -31.26 -13.47
C GLY A 205 -15.02 -30.36 -12.36
N ALA A 206 -14.30 -29.29 -12.70
CA ALA A 206 -13.82 -28.31 -11.74
C ALA A 206 -14.98 -27.49 -11.13
N ASN A 207 -14.79 -27.04 -9.90
CA ASN A 207 -15.70 -26.10 -9.22
C ASN A 207 -14.88 -24.92 -8.66
N PRO A 208 -14.36 -24.03 -9.52
CA PRO A 208 -13.56 -22.91 -9.08
C PRO A 208 -14.42 -21.92 -8.30
N VAL A 209 -13.89 -21.45 -7.16
CA VAL A 209 -14.41 -20.26 -6.49
C VAL A 209 -13.81 -19.05 -7.19
N GLY A 210 -14.65 -18.18 -7.74
CA GLY A 210 -14.23 -17.00 -8.50
C GLY A 210 -14.87 -16.92 -9.88
N VAL A 211 -14.39 -15.99 -10.71
CA VAL A 211 -14.97 -15.68 -12.03
C VAL A 211 -14.01 -16.07 -13.14
N ILE A 212 -14.55 -16.64 -14.22
CA ILE A 212 -13.82 -16.86 -15.46
C ILE A 212 -14.36 -15.89 -16.51
N LEU A 213 -13.48 -15.02 -17.01
CA LEU A 213 -13.79 -14.04 -18.04
C LEU A 213 -13.29 -14.52 -19.39
N MET A 214 -14.06 -14.27 -20.44
CA MET A 214 -13.66 -14.46 -21.84
C MET A 214 -14.39 -13.43 -22.71
N TYR A 215 -13.67 -12.44 -23.24
CA TYR A 215 -14.26 -11.40 -24.07
C TYR A 215 -13.30 -10.86 -25.14
N PRO A 216 -13.83 -10.43 -26.29
CA PRO A 216 -13.00 -9.97 -27.39
C PRO A 216 -12.55 -8.51 -27.21
N MET A 217 -11.41 -8.19 -27.81
CA MET A 217 -10.82 -6.86 -27.89
C MET A 217 -10.41 -6.58 -29.34
N ASN A 218 -10.68 -5.37 -29.82
CA ASN A 218 -10.27 -4.93 -31.14
C ASN A 218 -8.78 -4.54 -31.14
N THR A 219 -7.96 -5.20 -31.96
CA THR A 219 -6.52 -4.95 -32.03
C THR A 219 -6.20 -3.53 -32.48
N ASN A 220 -7.03 -2.94 -33.34
CA ASN A 220 -6.87 -1.56 -33.83
C ASN A 220 -7.01 -0.47 -32.75
N MET A 221 -7.50 -0.81 -31.55
CA MET A 221 -7.56 0.11 -30.41
C MET A 221 -6.20 0.20 -29.68
N TRP A 222 -5.28 -0.68 -30.01
CA TRP A 222 -3.94 -0.75 -29.46
C TRP A 222 -2.96 -0.17 -30.48
N ASP A 223 -2.05 0.69 -30.02
CA ASP A 223 -1.00 1.22 -30.87
C ASP A 223 0.19 0.25 -30.85
N ASP A 224 0.63 -0.23 -32.00
CA ASP A 224 1.73 -1.19 -32.11
C ASP A 224 3.03 -0.70 -31.47
N ARG A 225 3.18 0.62 -31.32
CA ARG A 225 4.32 1.21 -30.63
C ARG A 225 4.33 0.97 -29.14
N MET A 226 3.18 0.68 -28.52
CA MET A 226 3.06 0.31 -27.11
C MET A 226 3.81 -0.99 -26.82
N MET A 227 4.27 -1.15 -25.58
CA MET A 227 5.02 -2.33 -25.15
C MET A 227 4.13 -3.50 -24.74
N ALA A 228 2.82 -3.27 -24.60
CA ALA A 228 1.86 -4.34 -24.48
C ALA A 228 1.93 -5.26 -25.72
N VAL A 229 1.89 -6.56 -25.46
CA VAL A 229 1.90 -7.60 -26.49
C VAL A 229 0.48 -8.13 -26.63
N ALA A 230 -0.16 -7.82 -27.75
CA ALA A 230 -1.44 -8.39 -28.16
C ALA A 230 -1.21 -9.57 -29.13
N SER A 231 -2.30 -10.21 -29.55
CA SER A 231 -2.29 -11.20 -30.64
C SER A 231 -2.28 -10.51 -32.01
N ASP A 232 -1.81 -11.22 -33.04
CA ASP A 232 -1.72 -10.73 -34.42
C ASP A 232 -3.06 -10.71 -35.18
N ASP A 233 -4.12 -11.32 -34.61
CA ASP A 233 -5.46 -11.31 -35.20
C ASP A 233 -6.11 -9.91 -35.11
N ASP A 234 -7.10 -9.63 -35.97
CA ASP A 234 -7.86 -8.36 -35.97
C ASP A 234 -8.67 -8.13 -34.68
N VAL A 235 -9.06 -9.23 -34.06
CA VAL A 235 -9.66 -9.34 -32.73
C VAL A 235 -8.92 -10.41 -31.96
N PHE A 236 -8.78 -10.24 -30.65
CA PHE A 236 -8.27 -11.28 -29.76
C PHE A 236 -9.09 -11.32 -28.47
N TYR A 237 -9.01 -12.42 -27.74
CA TYR A 237 -9.78 -12.62 -26.52
C TYR A 237 -8.93 -12.40 -25.28
N ALA A 238 -9.39 -11.52 -24.40
CA ALA A 238 -8.92 -11.47 -23.03
C ALA A 238 -9.61 -12.59 -22.23
N VAL A 239 -8.80 -13.47 -21.64
CA VAL A 239 -9.25 -14.56 -20.78
C VAL A 239 -8.68 -14.37 -19.40
N GLY A 240 -9.55 -14.21 -18.40
CA GLY A 240 -9.17 -14.01 -17.00
C GLY A 240 -9.64 -15.16 -16.14
N LEU A 241 -8.71 -15.92 -15.56
CA LEU A 241 -9.00 -16.98 -14.59
C LEU A 241 -8.87 -16.40 -13.17
N LEU A 242 -9.92 -15.73 -12.70
CA LEU A 242 -9.91 -14.95 -11.47
C LEU A 242 -10.41 -15.79 -10.28
N ARG A 243 -9.59 -16.78 -9.90
CA ARG A 243 -9.94 -17.83 -8.93
C ARG A 243 -9.34 -17.53 -7.55
N SER A 244 -10.10 -17.89 -6.51
CA SER A 244 -9.73 -17.77 -5.10
C SER A 244 -9.39 -19.14 -4.51
N ALA A 245 -8.32 -19.23 -3.72
CA ALA A 245 -7.96 -20.43 -2.95
C ALA A 245 -8.80 -20.53 -1.67
N ALA A 246 -9.96 -21.19 -1.75
CA ALA A 246 -10.95 -21.20 -0.68
C ALA A 246 -10.60 -22.16 0.48
N VAL A 247 -9.81 -23.20 0.22
CA VAL A 247 -9.37 -24.17 1.23
C VAL A 247 -7.86 -24.42 1.20
N ILE A 248 -7.32 -24.96 2.31
CA ILE A 248 -5.91 -25.32 2.42
C ILE A 248 -5.52 -26.31 1.30
N GLY A 249 -4.44 -26.03 0.58
CA GLY A 249 -3.97 -26.82 -0.56
C GLY A 249 -4.55 -26.41 -1.92
N ASP A 250 -5.50 -25.45 -1.95
CA ASP A 250 -6.02 -24.95 -3.23
C ASP A 250 -4.98 -24.17 -4.03
N VAL A 251 -4.04 -23.48 -3.38
CA VAL A 251 -3.02 -22.68 -4.08
C VAL A 251 -2.22 -23.58 -5.02
N GLU A 252 -1.65 -24.67 -4.51
CA GLU A 252 -0.85 -25.60 -5.29
C GLU A 252 -1.68 -26.27 -6.40
N ARG A 253 -2.95 -26.59 -6.12
CA ARG A 253 -3.87 -27.15 -7.12
C ARG A 253 -4.16 -26.15 -8.24
N LEU A 254 -4.50 -24.91 -7.90
CA LEU A 254 -4.84 -23.86 -8.86
C LEU A 254 -3.62 -23.43 -9.68
N GLU A 255 -2.43 -23.36 -9.07
CA GLU A 255 -1.17 -23.12 -9.77
C GLU A 255 -0.85 -24.26 -10.76
N LYS A 256 -1.02 -25.52 -10.36
CA LYS A 256 -0.85 -26.67 -11.26
C LYS A 256 -1.85 -26.65 -12.42
N GLU A 257 -3.08 -26.21 -12.16
CA GLU A 257 -4.07 -26.00 -13.22
C GLU A 257 -3.67 -24.83 -14.15
N ASN A 258 -3.13 -23.72 -13.63
CA ASN A 258 -2.58 -22.63 -14.45
C ASN A 258 -1.42 -23.13 -15.32
N GLU A 259 -0.52 -23.95 -14.76
CA GLU A 259 0.56 -24.60 -15.51
C GLU A 259 0.02 -25.50 -16.62
N ALA A 260 -1.05 -26.27 -16.36
CA ALA A 260 -1.69 -27.11 -17.37
C ALA A 260 -2.30 -26.28 -18.52
N VAL A 261 -2.94 -25.14 -18.21
CA VAL A 261 -3.44 -24.21 -19.23
C VAL A 261 -2.30 -23.65 -20.08
N LEU A 262 -1.22 -23.20 -19.45
CA LEU A 262 -0.03 -22.70 -20.16
C LEU A 262 0.65 -23.80 -20.99
N ALA A 263 0.70 -25.03 -20.48
CA ALA A 263 1.24 -26.18 -21.21
C ALA A 263 0.38 -26.52 -22.44
N PHE A 264 -0.96 -26.52 -22.31
CA PHE A 264 -1.88 -26.69 -23.43
C PHE A 264 -1.66 -25.61 -24.50
N CYS A 265 -1.60 -24.35 -24.11
CA CYS A 265 -1.33 -23.24 -25.03
C CYS A 265 -0.03 -23.42 -25.82
N ASN A 266 1.02 -23.96 -25.19
CA ASN A 266 2.30 -24.21 -25.84
C ASN A 266 2.29 -25.46 -26.73
N ASN A 267 1.68 -26.56 -26.26
CA ASN A 267 1.71 -27.85 -26.96
C ASN A 267 0.85 -27.83 -28.23
N GLU A 268 -0.30 -27.16 -28.18
CA GLU A 268 -1.23 -27.03 -29.32
C GLU A 268 -1.00 -25.76 -30.16
N ASP A 269 0.11 -25.07 -29.87
CA ASP A 269 0.53 -23.82 -30.53
C ASP A 269 -0.60 -22.78 -30.62
N ILE A 270 -1.36 -22.61 -29.53
CA ILE A 270 -2.52 -21.71 -29.47
C ILE A 270 -2.10 -20.24 -29.63
N GLY A 271 -0.85 -19.91 -29.29
CA GLY A 271 -0.33 -18.55 -29.37
C GLY A 271 -0.73 -17.64 -28.19
N CYS A 272 -1.10 -18.22 -27.04
CA CYS A 272 -1.49 -17.47 -25.85
C CYS A 272 -0.37 -16.53 -25.36
N LYS A 273 -0.73 -15.28 -25.03
CA LYS A 273 0.18 -14.31 -24.38
C LYS A 273 -0.32 -14.00 -22.98
N GLN A 274 0.57 -13.97 -21.98
CA GLN A 274 0.17 -13.57 -20.62
C GLN A 274 0.08 -12.04 -20.53
N TYR A 275 -1.01 -11.49 -19.95
CA TYR A 275 -1.18 -10.04 -19.75
C TYR A 275 -0.24 -9.47 -18.68
N LEU A 276 -0.04 -10.23 -17.59
CA LEU A 276 0.95 -9.97 -16.54
C LEU A 276 1.97 -11.11 -16.51
N PRO A 277 2.93 -11.12 -17.45
CA PRO A 277 3.81 -12.25 -17.65
C PRO A 277 4.80 -12.45 -16.50
N HIS A 278 5.04 -13.72 -16.15
CA HIS A 278 6.20 -14.13 -15.38
C HIS A 278 6.97 -15.22 -16.13
N TYR A 279 8.15 -14.88 -16.62
CA TYR A 279 9.07 -15.84 -17.24
C TYR A 279 10.37 -15.92 -16.45
N THR A 280 10.84 -17.14 -16.22
CA THR A 280 12.07 -17.40 -15.47
C THR A 280 13.33 -17.36 -16.35
N SER A 281 13.17 -17.27 -17.67
CA SER A 281 14.27 -17.25 -18.66
C SER A 281 14.15 -16.10 -19.66
N GLN A 282 15.31 -15.66 -20.17
CA GLN A 282 15.39 -14.64 -21.21
C GLN A 282 14.71 -15.09 -22.51
N ASP A 283 14.84 -16.37 -22.87
CA ASP A 283 14.17 -16.94 -24.03
C ASP A 283 12.64 -16.89 -23.90
N GLY A 284 12.12 -17.02 -22.68
CA GLY A 284 10.69 -16.82 -22.40
C GLY A 284 10.26 -15.37 -22.69
N TRP A 285 11.04 -14.40 -22.24
CA TRP A 285 10.80 -12.98 -22.52
C TRP A 285 10.93 -12.62 -23.99
N GLN A 286 11.92 -13.18 -24.69
CA GLN A 286 12.10 -13.01 -26.13
C GLN A 286 10.90 -13.55 -26.91
N ARG A 287 10.42 -14.75 -26.57
CA ARG A 287 9.20 -15.32 -27.17
C ARG A 287 7.94 -14.53 -26.84
N HIS A 288 7.85 -13.96 -25.63
CA HIS A 288 6.74 -13.11 -25.24
C HIS A 288 6.67 -11.87 -26.13
N PHE A 289 7.73 -11.05 -26.15
CA PHE A 289 7.78 -9.81 -26.93
C PHE A 289 7.87 -10.04 -28.44
N GLY A 290 8.34 -11.21 -28.88
CA GLY A 290 8.42 -11.59 -30.30
C GLY A 290 9.19 -10.54 -31.11
N ALA A 291 8.59 -10.06 -32.19
CA ALA A 291 9.17 -9.04 -33.06
C ALA A 291 9.51 -7.71 -32.34
N LYS A 292 8.86 -7.42 -31.19
CA LYS A 292 9.14 -6.21 -30.41
C LYS A 292 10.45 -6.31 -29.59
N TRP A 293 11.01 -7.50 -29.41
CA TRP A 293 12.12 -7.72 -28.46
C TRP A 293 13.33 -6.80 -28.68
N SER A 294 13.78 -6.63 -29.93
CA SER A 294 14.91 -5.74 -30.25
C SER A 294 14.65 -4.32 -29.78
N ARG A 295 13.46 -3.79 -30.07
CA ARG A 295 13.02 -2.47 -29.62
C ARG A 295 12.93 -2.38 -28.09
N VAL A 296 12.42 -3.40 -27.40
CA VAL A 296 12.41 -3.43 -25.92
C VAL A 296 13.85 -3.32 -25.39
N ALA A 297 14.78 -4.08 -25.97
CA ALA A 297 16.19 -4.05 -25.56
C ALA A 297 16.85 -2.68 -25.83
N ASP A 298 16.58 -2.07 -26.98
CA ASP A 298 17.11 -0.76 -27.35
C ASP A 298 16.56 0.35 -26.44
N LEU A 299 15.25 0.33 -26.18
CA LEU A 299 14.60 1.27 -25.26
C LEU A 299 15.09 1.09 -23.83
N LYS A 300 15.35 -0.17 -23.40
CA LYS A 300 15.95 -0.45 -22.11
C LYS A 300 17.35 0.15 -22.02
N ALA A 301 18.18 -0.07 -23.04
CA ALA A 301 19.53 0.49 -23.08
C ALA A 301 19.52 2.04 -23.11
N LYS A 302 18.52 2.64 -23.77
CA LYS A 302 18.36 4.09 -23.87
C LYS A 302 17.88 4.74 -22.57
N TYR A 303 16.83 4.20 -21.95
CA TYR A 303 16.15 4.83 -20.82
C TYR A 303 16.53 4.28 -19.45
N ASP A 304 17.07 3.06 -19.39
CA ASP A 304 17.59 2.45 -18.17
C ASP A 304 18.88 1.64 -18.46
N PRO A 305 19.97 2.31 -18.91
CA PRO A 305 21.23 1.66 -19.27
C PRO A 305 21.84 0.86 -18.11
N GLN A 306 21.53 1.25 -16.88
CA GLN A 306 22.01 0.60 -15.66
C GLN A 306 21.11 -0.56 -15.20
N ARG A 307 19.96 -0.78 -15.86
CA ARG A 307 19.00 -1.87 -15.57
C ARG A 307 18.47 -1.83 -14.13
N ILE A 308 18.19 -0.63 -13.64
CA ILE A 308 17.70 -0.34 -12.29
C ILE A 308 16.19 -0.60 -12.17
N LEU A 309 15.43 -0.31 -13.22
CA LEU A 309 13.97 -0.31 -13.18
C LEU A 309 13.40 -1.73 -13.36
N SER A 310 12.47 -2.10 -12.47
CA SER A 310 11.74 -3.37 -12.48
C SER A 310 12.62 -4.64 -12.58
N PRO A 311 13.68 -4.80 -11.76
CA PRO A 311 14.59 -5.96 -11.84
C PRO A 311 13.90 -7.27 -11.43
N GLY A 312 12.81 -7.20 -10.64
CA GLY A 312 12.09 -8.37 -10.13
C GLY A 312 11.49 -9.26 -11.23
N GLN A 313 11.20 -8.71 -12.41
CA GLN A 313 10.70 -9.48 -13.55
C GLN A 313 11.79 -10.25 -14.30
N ARG A 314 13.06 -9.92 -14.07
CA ARG A 314 14.23 -10.54 -14.71
C ARG A 314 14.19 -10.53 -16.24
N ILE A 315 13.59 -9.49 -16.84
CA ILE A 315 13.58 -9.28 -18.31
C ILE A 315 15.01 -9.00 -18.81
N PHE A 316 15.74 -8.15 -18.08
CA PHE A 316 17.12 -7.78 -18.37
C PHE A 316 17.99 -7.93 -17.10
N SER A 317 19.03 -8.75 -17.18
CA SER A 317 19.98 -8.98 -16.06
C SER A 317 21.01 -7.83 -15.97
N SER A 318 21.39 -7.32 -14.79
CA SER A 318 22.35 -6.20 -14.70
C SER A 318 23.74 -6.52 -15.29
N PRO A 319 24.48 -5.54 -15.88
CA PRO A 319 25.81 -5.77 -16.44
C PRO A 319 26.83 -6.14 -15.36
N ALA A 320 27.67 -7.14 -15.64
CA ALA A 320 28.60 -7.77 -14.71
C ALA A 320 29.75 -6.88 -14.14
N SER A 321 29.78 -5.57 -14.44
CA SER A 321 30.75 -4.63 -13.85
C SER A 321 30.26 -3.97 -12.56
N MET A 322 28.97 -4.14 -12.22
CA MET A 322 28.43 -3.94 -10.87
C MET A 322 28.23 -5.30 -10.16
N VAL A 323 29.19 -6.23 -10.31
CA VAL A 323 29.26 -7.40 -9.44
C VAL A 323 29.85 -6.95 -8.10
N VAL A 324 29.02 -6.28 -7.31
CA VAL A 324 28.87 -6.74 -5.93
C VAL A 324 27.91 -7.91 -6.06
N ALA A 325 28.47 -9.13 -6.09
CA ALA A 325 27.79 -10.42 -6.21
C ALA A 325 26.26 -10.33 -6.36
N SER A 326 25.75 -10.50 -7.58
CA SER A 326 24.36 -10.85 -7.82
C SER A 326 24.12 -12.24 -7.21
N ILE A 327 23.82 -12.28 -5.91
CA ILE A 327 23.29 -13.45 -5.25
C ILE A 327 21.84 -13.50 -5.69
N GLY A 328 21.56 -14.35 -6.69
CA GLY A 328 20.29 -14.37 -7.38
C GLY A 328 19.13 -14.54 -6.42
N SER A 329 18.24 -13.55 -6.33
CA SER A 329 16.88 -13.64 -5.74
C SER A 329 16.76 -14.43 -4.43
N ARG A 330 17.86 -14.48 -3.70
CA ARG A 330 17.97 -14.91 -2.32
C ARG A 330 18.28 -13.59 -1.67
N TRP A 331 17.28 -13.00 -1.01
CA TRP A 331 17.55 -11.96 -0.03
C TRP A 331 18.72 -12.48 0.81
N LEU A 332 19.88 -11.83 0.71
CA LEU A 332 21.03 -12.20 1.52
C LEU A 332 20.63 -11.91 2.96
N HIS A 333 20.17 -12.96 3.62
CA HIS A 333 20.26 -13.04 5.06
C HIS A 333 21.73 -13.35 5.35
N GLU A 334 22.53 -12.30 5.50
CA GLU A 334 23.63 -12.43 6.44
C GLU A 334 23.00 -12.62 7.82
N LYS A 335 23.65 -13.39 8.69
CA LYS A 335 23.07 -13.80 10.00
C LYS A 335 22.61 -12.64 10.89
N THR A 336 22.93 -11.39 10.54
CA THR A 336 22.72 -10.17 11.32
C THR A 336 22.14 -8.99 10.52
N ALA A 337 21.83 -9.13 9.23
CA ALA A 337 21.29 -8.04 8.41
C ALA A 337 20.40 -8.54 7.26
N ALA A 338 19.41 -7.73 6.88
CA ALA A 338 18.57 -7.95 5.70
C ALA A 338 18.58 -6.73 4.79
N ALA A 339 18.66 -6.96 3.48
CA ALA A 339 18.30 -5.96 2.47
C ALA A 339 16.79 -6.05 2.21
N VAL A 340 16.11 -4.90 2.16
CA VAL A 340 14.66 -4.81 1.95
C VAL A 340 14.40 -3.73 0.89
N GLY A 341 13.50 -4.01 -0.07
CA GLY A 341 13.02 -2.98 -0.99
C GLY A 341 12.11 -1.99 -0.26
N SER A 342 12.05 -0.73 -0.68
CA SER A 342 11.25 0.29 0.02
C SER A 342 9.73 0.04 0.05
N ALA A 343 9.21 -0.75 -0.89
CA ALA A 343 7.83 -1.24 -0.88
C ALA A 343 7.63 -2.52 -0.04
N GLY A 344 8.68 -3.03 0.61
CA GLY A 344 8.60 -4.17 1.52
C GLY A 344 7.89 -3.79 2.82
N ARG A 345 6.79 -4.47 3.14
CA ARG A 345 6.02 -4.22 4.37
C ARG A 345 6.70 -4.88 5.57
N TRP A 346 6.67 -4.25 6.75
CA TRP A 346 7.30 -4.80 7.95
C TRP A 346 6.76 -6.17 8.37
N HIS A 347 5.45 -6.41 8.27
CA HIS A 347 4.85 -7.73 8.54
C HIS A 347 5.44 -8.82 7.62
N ARG A 348 5.79 -8.47 6.38
CA ARG A 348 6.40 -9.38 5.39
C ARG A 348 7.83 -9.81 5.78
N ILE A 349 8.42 -9.19 6.81
CA ILE A 349 9.74 -9.49 7.35
C ILE A 349 9.61 -10.40 8.60
N VAL A 350 8.40 -10.78 9.05
CA VAL A 350 8.21 -11.40 10.39
C VAL A 350 7.31 -12.68 10.41
N ALA A 351 7.08 -13.43 9.32
CA ALA A 351 6.39 -14.73 9.37
C ALA A 351 7.32 -16.00 9.29
N PRO A 352 6.89 -17.18 9.81
CA PRO A 352 7.61 -18.45 9.70
C PRO A 352 7.12 -19.38 8.57
N ARG A 353 8.02 -20.16 7.95
CA ARG A 353 7.72 -21.17 6.91
C ARG A 353 7.68 -22.60 7.47
N GLU A 354 6.58 -23.33 7.25
CA GLU A 354 6.51 -24.80 7.39
C GLU A 354 6.46 -25.45 6.00
N GLY A 355 7.27 -26.51 5.80
CA GLY A 355 7.18 -27.38 4.62
C GLY A 355 8.22 -27.13 3.52
N SER A 356 9.39 -27.77 3.64
CA SER A 356 10.06 -28.40 2.49
C SER A 356 11.07 -29.41 3.00
N GLY A 357 10.64 -30.66 3.11
CA GLY A 357 11.54 -31.78 3.33
C GLY A 357 12.29 -32.12 2.05
N THR A 358 13.62 -32.00 2.08
CA THR A 358 14.53 -32.89 1.36
C THR A 358 15.81 -33.00 2.17
N ALA A 359 16.21 -34.24 2.46
CA ALA A 359 17.32 -34.62 3.31
C ALA A 359 18.69 -34.28 2.67
N GLY A 360 19.67 -33.89 3.50
CA GLY A 360 21.07 -33.81 3.11
C GLY A 360 21.89 -32.75 3.84
N SER A 361 22.62 -33.19 4.87
CA SER A 361 23.69 -32.50 5.60
C SER A 361 23.31 -31.54 6.75
N THR A 362 23.81 -31.94 7.91
CA THR A 362 24.05 -31.23 9.17
C THR A 362 24.38 -29.74 9.04
N THR A 363 23.38 -28.88 9.29
CA THR A 363 23.58 -27.58 9.96
C THR A 363 22.30 -27.18 10.67
N THR A 364 22.38 -26.92 11.97
CA THR A 364 21.28 -26.46 12.84
C THR A 364 20.66 -25.17 12.27
N LYS A 365 19.48 -25.28 11.65
CA LYS A 365 18.68 -24.15 11.17
C LYS A 365 18.15 -23.34 12.36
N ARG A 366 18.81 -22.23 12.69
CA ARG A 366 18.24 -21.20 13.58
C ARG A 366 17.22 -20.42 12.76
N HIS A 367 16.00 -20.32 13.27
CA HIS A 367 14.89 -19.61 12.63
C HIS A 367 15.15 -18.10 12.71
N TRP A 368 15.38 -17.47 11.57
CA TRP A 368 15.34 -16.03 11.38
C TRP A 368 14.07 -15.72 10.62
N VAL A 369 13.39 -14.65 11.00
CA VAL A 369 12.06 -14.39 10.51
C VAL A 369 12.13 -13.47 9.29
N ALA A 370 11.43 -13.88 8.24
CA ALA A 370 11.07 -13.17 7.01
C ALA A 370 9.97 -14.03 6.37
N ASP A 371 8.74 -13.50 6.20
CA ASP A 371 7.77 -13.99 5.19
C ASP A 371 6.48 -13.13 5.11
N ASN A 372 5.91 -13.10 3.89
CA ASN A 372 4.80 -12.27 3.36
C ASN A 372 3.40 -12.75 3.83
N GLU A 373 2.29 -11.99 3.93
CA GLU A 373 1.61 -11.02 3.02
C GLU A 373 0.74 -9.99 3.80
N ASP A 374 0.48 -8.84 3.14
CA ASP A 374 -0.54 -7.79 3.32
C ASP A 374 -0.77 -7.00 4.64
N PHE A 375 -0.41 -5.70 4.62
CA PHE A 375 -1.15 -4.57 5.22
C PHE A 375 -0.68 -3.21 4.66
N TRP A 376 -1.60 -2.33 4.26
CA TRP A 376 -1.36 -0.93 3.91
C TRP A 376 -1.82 -0.10 5.11
N ASP A 377 -0.88 0.50 5.84
CA ASP A 377 -1.22 1.64 6.70
C ASP A 377 -1.08 2.89 5.83
N GLY A 378 -2.13 3.70 5.78
CA GLY A 378 -2.17 4.86 4.90
C GLY A 378 -1.11 5.90 5.25
N GLY A 379 -0.31 6.27 4.25
CA GLY A 379 0.29 7.60 4.16
C GLY A 379 1.75 7.74 4.59
N GLY A 380 2.65 7.54 3.64
CA GLY A 380 4.01 8.08 3.70
C GLY A 380 5.00 7.18 2.98
N GLU A 381 5.44 7.58 1.78
CA GLU A 381 6.66 7.06 1.13
C GLU A 381 7.93 7.50 1.86
N ASP A 382 7.87 7.48 3.18
CA ASP A 382 8.89 7.92 4.10
C ASP A 382 9.26 6.74 4.98
N PHE A 383 10.55 6.57 5.22
CA PHE A 383 11.06 5.83 6.39
C PHE A 383 10.69 6.58 7.69
N GLY A 384 9.42 6.99 7.84
CA GLY A 384 8.80 7.48 9.06
C GLY A 384 8.21 6.27 9.79
N MET A 385 8.51 6.15 11.08
CA MET A 385 8.14 5.00 11.90
C MET A 385 6.63 4.71 11.79
N GLY A 386 6.28 3.63 11.10
CA GLY A 386 4.92 3.10 11.15
C GLY A 386 4.57 2.80 12.62
N ILE A 387 3.29 2.98 12.97
CA ILE A 387 2.73 2.75 14.30
C ILE A 387 2.71 1.23 14.64
N GLY A 388 3.37 0.40 13.84
CA GLY A 388 3.72 -0.98 14.17
C GLY A 388 4.78 -1.03 15.29
N ASP A 389 4.41 -1.67 16.39
CA ASP A 389 5.13 -1.77 17.66
C ASP A 389 6.65 -2.08 17.58
N LEU A 390 7.10 -2.72 16.48
CA LEU A 390 8.51 -3.01 16.18
C LEU A 390 9.41 -1.77 16.15
N GLY A 391 8.90 -0.62 15.70
CA GLY A 391 9.70 0.60 15.55
C GLY A 391 9.68 1.52 16.78
N VAL A 392 8.69 1.35 17.65
CA VAL A 392 8.27 2.38 18.60
C VAL A 392 8.45 1.93 20.05
N ALA A 393 8.04 0.70 20.39
CA ALA A 393 8.13 0.15 21.74
C ALA A 393 9.54 -0.28 22.17
N ARG A 394 10.45 -0.50 21.21
CA ARG A 394 11.88 -0.80 21.45
C ARG A 394 12.79 0.39 21.20
N ALA A 395 12.24 1.53 20.76
CA ALA A 395 13.02 2.70 20.35
C ALA A 395 13.83 3.32 21.50
N PHE A 396 13.36 3.18 22.74
CA PHE A 396 14.11 3.67 23.90
C PHE A 396 15.46 2.96 24.10
N ARG A 397 15.68 1.78 23.50
CA ARG A 397 16.96 1.03 23.58
C ARG A 397 17.72 0.88 22.27
N HIS A 398 17.02 0.70 21.15
CA HIS A 398 17.66 0.51 19.84
C HIS A 398 17.57 1.77 18.98
N GLY A 399 16.93 2.82 19.48
CA GLY A 399 16.56 3.97 18.68
C GLY A 399 15.40 3.69 17.76
N PRO A 400 14.87 4.73 17.12
CA PRO A 400 13.85 4.57 16.09
C PRO A 400 14.37 3.69 14.94
N GLN A 401 13.48 3.22 14.07
CA GLN A 401 13.88 2.41 12.90
C GLN A 401 15.00 3.06 12.07
N ILE A 402 14.94 4.39 11.91
CA ILE A 402 15.95 5.18 11.20
C ILE A 402 17.36 5.09 11.81
N ALA A 403 17.49 4.75 13.10
CA ALA A 403 18.78 4.53 13.76
C ALA A 403 19.42 3.16 13.43
N ASN A 404 18.61 2.20 12.97
CA ASN A 404 19.01 0.81 12.74
C ASN A 404 19.28 0.48 11.26
N VAL A 405 19.40 1.51 10.43
CA VAL A 405 19.74 1.40 9.01
C VAL A 405 21.26 1.43 8.85
N LEU A 406 21.79 0.49 8.06
CA LEU A 406 23.21 0.36 7.76
C LEU A 406 23.58 1.01 6.42
N GLU A 407 22.70 0.91 5.42
CA GLU A 407 22.94 1.37 4.05
C GLU A 407 21.61 1.59 3.34
N LEU A 408 21.55 2.54 2.40
CA LEU A 408 20.40 2.87 1.58
C LEU A 408 20.80 2.98 0.10
N ASP A 409 19.91 2.56 -0.79
CA ASP A 409 19.94 2.99 -2.20
C ASP A 409 18.82 4.01 -2.43
N VAL A 410 19.17 5.19 -2.94
CA VAL A 410 18.28 6.34 -3.04
C VAL A 410 18.30 6.89 -4.46
N ILE A 411 17.12 7.10 -5.05
CA ILE A 411 16.95 7.88 -6.28
C ILE A 411 16.68 9.33 -5.88
N THR A 412 17.62 10.24 -6.16
CA THR A 412 17.48 11.67 -5.81
C THR A 412 16.47 12.39 -6.70
N GLY A 413 16.09 13.63 -6.35
CA GLY A 413 15.22 14.48 -7.18
C GLY A 413 15.84 14.88 -8.54
N ARG A 414 17.16 14.70 -8.69
CA ARG A 414 17.86 14.82 -9.99
C ARG A 414 17.69 13.57 -10.87
N GLY A 415 17.29 12.45 -10.29
CA GLY A 415 17.17 11.15 -10.94
C GLY A 415 18.40 10.24 -10.75
N ASP A 416 19.40 10.67 -9.99
CA ASP A 416 20.61 9.89 -9.73
C ASP A 416 20.35 8.77 -8.72
N MET A 417 20.77 7.54 -9.03
CA MET A 417 20.80 6.42 -8.09
C MET A 417 22.09 6.48 -7.27
N VAL A 418 21.95 6.57 -5.94
CA VAL A 418 23.07 6.70 -5.02
C VAL A 418 22.94 5.68 -3.90
N THR A 419 23.96 4.82 -3.74
CA THR A 419 24.13 4.02 -2.53
C THR A 419 24.86 4.84 -1.48
N CYS A 420 24.23 5.03 -0.31
CA CYS A 420 24.77 5.79 0.80
C CYS A 420 24.70 5.03 2.13
N SER A 421 25.63 5.35 3.04
CA SER A 421 25.78 4.78 4.37
C SER A 421 26.43 5.81 5.30
N ARG A 422 26.72 5.44 6.55
CA ARG A 422 27.47 6.30 7.48
C ARG A 422 28.87 6.70 6.97
N ASP A 423 29.48 5.86 6.14
CA ASP A 423 30.84 6.05 5.63
C ASP A 423 30.89 6.46 4.15
N LYS A 424 29.78 6.30 3.41
CA LYS A 424 29.69 6.59 1.97
C LYS A 424 28.52 7.52 1.69
N GLY A 425 28.79 8.72 1.18
CA GLY A 425 27.72 9.74 0.97
C GLY A 425 26.90 10.01 2.23
N PRO A 426 27.54 10.27 3.39
CA PRO A 426 26.86 10.35 4.68
C PRO A 426 25.82 11.48 4.73
N ASP A 427 26.02 12.55 3.97
CA ASP A 427 25.08 13.65 3.91
C ASP A 427 23.74 13.25 3.29
N LEU A 428 23.72 12.49 2.19
CA LEU A 428 22.48 11.94 1.64
C LEU A 428 21.88 10.90 2.59
N PHE A 429 22.71 10.02 3.16
CA PHE A 429 22.27 8.99 4.10
C PHE A 429 21.50 9.57 5.29
N PHE A 430 22.06 10.58 5.97
CA PHE A 430 21.39 11.23 7.08
C PHE A 430 20.25 12.16 6.63
N ALA A 431 20.30 12.71 5.41
CA ALA A 431 19.21 13.54 4.87
C ALA A 431 17.90 12.77 4.71
N VAL A 432 17.96 11.55 4.17
CA VAL A 432 16.73 10.76 3.88
C VAL A 432 16.11 10.12 5.12
N LEU A 433 16.88 9.95 6.21
CA LEU A 433 16.42 9.35 7.46
C LEU A 433 15.61 10.37 8.28
N GLY A 434 14.28 10.24 8.23
CA GLY A 434 13.34 11.26 8.71
C GLY A 434 13.22 12.44 7.73
N GLY A 435 13.49 12.20 6.45
CA GLY A 435 13.62 13.23 5.41
C GLY A 435 12.32 13.74 4.82
N LEU A 436 11.17 13.19 5.21
CA LEU A 436 9.85 13.55 4.67
C LEU A 436 9.79 13.46 3.12
N GLY A 437 10.55 12.52 2.55
CA GLY A 437 10.70 12.21 1.14
C GLY A 437 11.36 13.32 0.34
N GLN A 438 11.95 14.32 1.00
CA GLN A 438 12.36 15.56 0.35
C GLN A 438 13.62 15.43 -0.50
N PHE A 439 14.47 14.44 -0.24
CA PHE A 439 15.82 14.36 -0.82
C PHE A 439 16.00 13.19 -1.80
N GLY A 440 15.09 12.23 -1.79
CA GLY A 440 15.13 11.09 -2.69
C GLY A 440 14.15 9.99 -2.30
N ILE A 441 13.87 9.13 -3.26
CA ILE A 441 13.06 7.92 -3.08
C ILE A 441 14.03 6.82 -2.65
N ILE A 442 13.88 6.31 -1.43
CA ILE A 442 14.59 5.13 -0.99
C ILE A 442 14.06 3.95 -1.82
N THR A 443 14.94 3.14 -2.39
CA THR A 443 14.60 1.95 -3.20
C THR A 443 15.06 0.66 -2.54
N ARG A 444 16.12 0.72 -1.73
CA ARG A 444 16.59 -0.38 -0.87
C ARG A 444 17.08 0.17 0.47
N ALA A 445 16.87 -0.58 1.54
CA ALA A 445 17.51 -0.37 2.83
C ALA A 445 18.15 -1.66 3.34
N ARG A 446 19.32 -1.55 3.97
CA ARG A 446 19.94 -2.63 4.75
C ARG A 446 19.71 -2.35 6.24
N ILE A 447 19.03 -3.25 6.93
CA ILE A 447 18.61 -3.09 8.34
C ILE A 447 19.27 -4.17 9.19
N GLY A 448 19.69 -3.81 10.41
CA GLY A 448 20.23 -4.75 11.40
C GLY A 448 19.17 -5.72 11.94
N LEU A 449 19.55 -6.97 12.21
CA LEU A 449 18.67 -8.02 12.74
C LEU A 449 19.20 -8.63 14.05
N GLU A 450 18.28 -9.09 14.88
CA GLU A 450 18.55 -9.82 16.13
C GLU A 450 17.86 -11.19 16.13
N PRO A 451 18.36 -12.17 16.92
CA PRO A 451 17.69 -13.46 17.08
C PRO A 451 16.26 -13.29 17.60
N ALA A 452 15.28 -13.83 16.89
CA ALA A 452 13.89 -13.72 17.28
C ALA A 452 13.58 -14.60 18.52
N PRO A 453 13.03 -14.03 19.60
CA PRO A 453 12.52 -14.81 20.72
C PRO A 453 11.28 -15.62 20.29
N LYS A 454 10.96 -16.68 21.04
CA LYS A 454 9.81 -17.54 20.73
C LYS A 454 8.53 -17.07 21.42
N ARG A 455 8.63 -16.56 22.64
CA ARG A 455 7.48 -16.22 23.47
C ARG A 455 7.64 -14.85 24.12
N VAL A 456 6.51 -14.30 24.52
CA VAL A 456 6.40 -13.00 25.18
C VAL A 456 5.51 -13.14 26.39
N ARG A 457 6.05 -12.77 27.55
CA ARG A 457 5.25 -12.44 28.71
C ARG A 457 4.78 -11.00 28.57
N TRP A 458 3.52 -10.83 28.21
CA TRP A 458 2.88 -9.53 28.00
C TRP A 458 2.17 -9.11 29.28
N VAL A 459 2.47 -7.92 29.80
CA VAL A 459 1.93 -7.39 31.06
C VAL A 459 1.31 -6.01 30.84
N ARG A 460 0.20 -5.72 31.53
CA ARG A 460 -0.32 -4.36 31.72
C ARG A 460 -0.45 -4.05 33.20
N LEU A 461 -0.03 -2.85 33.58
CA LEU A 461 -0.05 -2.34 34.95
C LEU A 461 -0.87 -1.05 34.99
N ALA A 462 -1.90 -0.97 35.83
CA ALA A 462 -2.74 0.21 35.91
C ALA A 462 -2.24 1.19 37.00
N TYR A 463 -2.33 2.48 36.69
CA TYR A 463 -1.99 3.60 37.56
C TYR A 463 -3.12 4.61 37.53
N SER A 464 -3.47 5.13 38.70
CA SER A 464 -4.44 6.21 38.91
C SER A 464 -3.78 7.59 39.05
N ASP A 465 -2.45 7.62 39.17
CA ASP A 465 -1.64 8.82 39.31
C ASP A 465 -0.56 8.90 38.23
N VAL A 466 -0.50 10.07 37.56
CA VAL A 466 0.43 10.31 36.45
C VAL A 466 1.88 10.38 36.94
N VAL A 467 2.13 10.85 38.16
CA VAL A 467 3.50 11.05 38.67
C VAL A 467 4.18 9.71 38.90
N THR A 468 3.47 8.77 39.54
CA THR A 468 3.95 7.39 39.69
C THR A 468 4.06 6.68 38.34
N PHE A 469 3.11 6.86 37.43
CA PHE A 469 3.15 6.30 36.08
C PHE A 469 4.40 6.75 35.29
N THR A 470 4.66 8.06 35.20
CA THR A 470 5.80 8.58 34.43
C THR A 470 7.13 8.17 35.05
N ARG A 471 7.26 8.27 36.38
CA ARG A 471 8.46 7.84 37.12
C ARG A 471 8.79 6.36 36.87
N ASP A 472 7.78 5.49 36.89
CA ASP A 472 7.97 4.07 36.67
C ASP A 472 8.31 3.75 35.20
N GLN A 473 7.70 4.46 34.23
CA GLN A 473 8.11 4.35 32.83
C GLN A 473 9.56 4.79 32.61
N GLU A 474 9.96 5.92 33.17
CA GLU A 474 11.33 6.44 33.11
C GLU A 474 12.31 5.45 33.75
N LEU A 475 11.96 4.86 34.90
CA LEU A 475 12.77 3.83 35.55
C LEU A 475 13.01 2.63 34.62
N LEU A 476 11.95 2.11 33.99
CA LEU A 476 12.02 0.94 33.09
C LEU A 476 12.92 1.17 31.87
N ILE A 477 13.03 2.42 31.40
CA ILE A 477 13.89 2.78 30.26
C ILE A 477 15.26 3.35 30.67
N SER A 478 15.51 3.53 31.97
CA SER A 478 16.75 4.09 32.52
C SER A 478 17.85 3.06 32.73
N LYS A 479 19.12 3.46 32.55
CA LYS A 479 20.31 2.57 32.72
C LYS A 479 20.38 1.85 34.08
N ARG A 480 19.71 2.37 35.12
CA ARG A 480 19.65 1.73 36.45
C ARG A 480 18.87 0.41 36.44
N ALA A 481 17.88 0.26 35.55
CA ALA A 481 17.17 -0.99 35.41
C ALA A 481 18.08 -2.13 34.88
N SER A 482 19.09 -1.85 34.05
CA SER A 482 20.02 -2.88 33.55
C SER A 482 20.88 -3.46 34.66
N GLU A 483 21.31 -2.61 35.59
CA GLU A 483 22.17 -2.99 36.72
C GLU A 483 21.42 -3.86 37.74
N ALA A 484 20.09 -3.73 37.81
CA ALA A 484 19.21 -4.52 38.68
C ALA A 484 18.73 -5.84 38.07
N GLY A 485 19.26 -6.26 36.90
CA GLY A 485 18.94 -7.56 36.29
C GLY A 485 17.72 -7.57 35.36
N PHE A 486 17.18 -6.39 35.00
CA PHE A 486 16.23 -6.29 33.90
C PHE A 486 16.98 -6.54 32.59
N ASP A 487 16.67 -7.65 31.93
CA ASP A 487 17.36 -8.08 30.72
C ASP A 487 17.07 -7.10 29.57
N TYR A 488 18.03 -6.20 29.35
CA TYR A 488 17.89 -5.00 28.53
C TYR A 488 17.63 -5.32 27.03
N ASP A 489 18.04 -6.49 26.57
CA ASP A 489 17.82 -6.90 25.17
C ASP A 489 16.51 -7.68 25.00
N LYS A 490 15.80 -7.97 26.10
CA LYS A 490 14.66 -8.89 26.12
C LYS A 490 13.39 -8.28 26.71
N SER A 491 13.24 -6.96 26.68
CA SER A 491 11.99 -6.33 27.07
C SER A 491 11.65 -5.08 26.26
N SER A 492 10.36 -4.76 26.21
CA SER A 492 9.81 -3.52 25.66
C SER A 492 8.76 -2.94 26.59
N SER A 493 8.54 -1.63 26.53
CA SER A 493 7.45 -0.97 27.24
C SER A 493 6.88 0.16 26.41
N ILE A 494 5.56 0.30 26.47
CA ILE A 494 4.81 1.47 26.00
C ILE A 494 3.82 1.88 27.09
N GLY A 495 3.24 3.05 26.91
CA GLY A 495 2.21 3.58 27.79
C GLY A 495 0.96 3.92 27.03
N GLN A 496 -0.17 3.57 27.64
CA GLN A 496 -1.49 3.86 27.15
C GLN A 496 -2.25 4.66 28.21
N VAL A 497 -3.06 5.62 27.79
CA VAL A 497 -3.92 6.41 28.67
C VAL A 497 -5.38 6.12 28.32
N GLN A 498 -6.21 5.89 29.33
CA GLN A 498 -7.64 5.70 29.19
C GLN A 498 -8.40 6.68 30.10
N LEU A 499 -9.34 7.40 29.50
CA LEU A 499 -10.23 8.31 30.24
C LEU A 499 -11.39 7.52 30.84
N ASN A 500 -11.97 7.99 31.94
CA ASN A 500 -13.06 7.32 32.65
C ASN A 500 -14.20 6.94 31.71
N ARG A 501 -14.58 7.87 30.83
CA ARG A 501 -15.68 7.67 29.90
C ARG A 501 -15.39 6.60 28.85
N THR A 502 -14.12 6.48 28.44
CA THR A 502 -13.66 5.39 27.56
C THR A 502 -13.81 4.02 28.25
N LEU A 503 -13.55 3.94 29.55
CA LEU A 503 -13.71 2.71 30.34
C LEU A 503 -15.20 2.37 30.61
N THR A 504 -16.03 3.36 30.89
CA THR A 504 -17.45 3.15 31.26
C THR A 504 -18.35 2.90 30.06
N GLU A 505 -18.14 3.63 28.96
CA GLU A 505 -18.94 3.57 27.72
C GLU A 505 -18.30 2.69 26.64
N GLY A 506 -17.05 2.27 26.81
CA GLY A 506 -16.34 1.40 25.88
C GLY A 506 -16.74 -0.09 25.97
N PRO A 507 -16.05 -0.96 25.21
CA PRO A 507 -16.30 -2.40 25.21
C PRO A 507 -16.21 -3.01 26.60
N LYS A 508 -17.18 -3.87 26.93
CA LYS A 508 -17.22 -4.58 28.23
C LYS A 508 -16.19 -5.71 28.33
N SER A 509 -15.40 -5.95 27.29
CA SER A 509 -14.23 -6.83 27.28
C SER A 509 -13.37 -6.48 26.07
N THR A 510 -12.07 -6.73 26.14
CA THR A 510 -11.14 -6.57 25.02
C THR A 510 -10.34 -7.87 24.83
N PRO A 511 -9.60 -8.02 23.72
CA PRO A 511 -8.67 -9.14 23.56
C PRO A 511 -7.65 -9.25 24.69
N PHE A 512 -7.42 -8.21 25.50
CA PHE A 512 -6.54 -8.25 26.66
C PHE A 512 -7.29 -8.36 28.01
N PHE A 513 -8.30 -7.52 28.25
CA PHE A 513 -9.04 -7.45 29.51
C PHE A 513 -10.36 -8.21 29.48
N SER A 514 -10.61 -9.03 30.51
CA SER A 514 -11.93 -9.64 30.71
C SER A 514 -12.96 -8.62 31.20
N ARG A 515 -14.24 -8.98 31.18
CA ARG A 515 -15.30 -8.13 31.74
C ARG A 515 -15.09 -7.81 33.22
N PHE A 516 -14.62 -8.81 33.98
CA PHE A 516 -14.29 -8.62 35.38
C PHE A 516 -13.15 -7.60 35.57
N ASP A 517 -12.14 -7.62 34.69
CA ASP A 517 -11.03 -6.66 34.74
C ASP A 517 -11.51 -5.24 34.44
N ILE A 518 -12.35 -5.08 33.41
CA ILE A 518 -12.94 -3.77 33.06
C ILE A 518 -13.80 -3.23 34.21
N ASP A 519 -14.63 -4.04 34.85
CA ASP A 519 -15.46 -3.62 35.99
C ASP A 519 -14.63 -3.19 37.21
N ARG A 520 -13.40 -3.74 37.36
CA ARG A 520 -12.45 -3.29 38.40
C ARG A 520 -11.78 -1.98 38.01
N LEU A 521 -11.39 -1.82 36.75
CA LEU A 521 -10.77 -0.60 36.23
C LEU A 521 -11.73 0.59 36.26
N VAL A 522 -13.01 0.37 35.96
CA VAL A 522 -14.07 1.38 36.08
C VAL A 522 -14.21 1.87 37.52
N ARG A 523 -14.14 0.96 38.51
CA ARG A 523 -14.17 1.33 39.93
C ARG A 523 -12.94 2.16 40.31
N LEU A 524 -11.75 1.72 39.91
CA LEU A 524 -10.51 2.47 40.13
C LEU A 524 -10.59 3.88 39.50
N ALA A 525 -11.10 3.99 38.27
CA ALA A 525 -11.29 5.28 37.60
C ALA A 525 -12.27 6.19 38.34
N SER A 526 -13.37 5.63 38.86
CA SER A 526 -14.40 6.37 39.60
C SER A 526 -13.92 6.86 40.98
N GLU A 527 -12.98 6.13 41.59
CA GLU A 527 -12.35 6.50 42.87
C GLU A 527 -11.19 7.49 42.67
N SER A 528 -10.63 7.58 41.45
CA SER A 528 -9.57 8.53 41.12
C SER A 528 -10.11 9.96 40.96
N VAL A 529 -9.36 10.94 41.43
CA VAL A 529 -9.75 12.37 41.37
C VAL A 529 -9.88 12.88 39.93
N SER A 530 -9.05 12.38 39.02
CA SER A 530 -9.00 12.84 37.63
C SER A 530 -9.89 12.03 36.68
N GLY A 531 -10.32 10.83 37.07
CA GLY A 531 -10.96 9.90 36.16
C GLY A 531 -10.03 9.39 35.05
N VAL A 532 -8.72 9.56 35.16
CA VAL A 532 -7.75 9.08 34.15
C VAL A 532 -7.01 7.88 34.70
N ILE A 533 -6.97 6.80 33.93
CA ILE A 533 -6.17 5.61 34.22
C ILE A 533 -5.06 5.51 33.19
N TYR A 534 -3.84 5.31 33.67
CA TYR A 534 -2.65 5.12 32.86
C TYR A 534 -2.23 3.65 32.92
N PHE A 535 -1.79 3.11 31.80
CA PHE A 535 -1.31 1.74 31.70
C PHE A 535 0.12 1.73 31.23
N ILE A 536 1.00 1.11 32.00
CA ILE A 536 2.27 0.63 31.45
C ILE A 536 1.98 -0.74 30.81
N GLU A 537 2.14 -0.82 29.50
CA GLU A 537 2.16 -2.08 28.75
C GLU A 537 3.62 -2.51 28.58
N GLY A 538 3.99 -3.63 29.20
CA GLY A 538 5.33 -4.20 29.15
C GLY A 538 5.35 -5.57 28.47
N ALA A 539 6.50 -5.94 27.93
CA ALA A 539 6.75 -7.26 27.38
C ALA A 539 8.11 -7.79 27.83
N MET A 540 8.18 -9.05 28.24
CA MET A 540 9.44 -9.77 28.48
C MET A 540 9.55 -10.93 27.50
N TYR A 541 10.60 -10.91 26.69
CA TYR A 541 10.86 -11.89 25.64
C TYR A 541 11.65 -13.06 26.20
N TYR A 542 11.23 -14.28 25.88
CA TYR A 542 11.88 -15.47 26.38
C TYR A 542 11.78 -16.65 25.40
N ASN A 543 12.66 -17.62 25.61
CA ASN A 543 12.66 -18.91 24.92
C ASN A 543 12.38 -20.03 25.93
N GLU A 544 12.13 -21.25 25.45
CA GLU A 544 11.87 -22.43 26.29
C GLU A 544 12.94 -22.63 27.37
N SER A 545 14.22 -22.41 27.02
CA SER A 545 15.34 -22.54 27.95
C SER A 545 15.35 -21.52 29.10
N THR A 546 14.65 -20.39 28.95
CA THR A 546 14.59 -19.32 29.96
C THR A 546 13.22 -19.20 30.62
N ALA A 547 12.24 -20.02 30.20
CA ALA A 547 10.85 -19.97 30.67
C ALA A 547 10.74 -20.09 32.19
N ALA A 548 11.53 -20.95 32.82
CA ALA A 548 11.52 -21.15 34.28
C ALA A 548 11.92 -19.91 35.09
N SER A 549 12.59 -18.93 34.47
CA SER A 549 13.09 -17.72 35.14
C SER A 549 12.30 -16.45 34.82
N VAL A 550 11.44 -16.47 33.78
CA VAL A 550 10.74 -15.25 33.34
C VAL A 550 9.76 -14.75 34.40
N ASP A 551 9.11 -15.66 35.13
CA ASP A 551 8.17 -15.32 36.21
C ASP A 551 8.88 -14.67 37.39
N GLN A 552 10.01 -15.25 37.82
CA GLN A 552 10.81 -14.68 38.91
C GLN A 552 11.36 -13.30 38.54
N LYS A 553 11.83 -13.13 37.30
CA LYS A 553 12.28 -11.83 36.79
C LYS A 553 11.13 -10.82 36.78
N LEU A 554 9.96 -11.21 36.27
CA LEU A 554 8.78 -10.34 36.27
C LEU A 554 8.41 -9.94 37.71
N THR A 555 8.40 -10.86 38.67
CA THR A 555 8.12 -10.52 40.07
C THR A 555 9.12 -9.48 40.61
N SER A 556 10.41 -9.67 40.38
CA SER A 556 11.45 -8.71 40.80
C SER A 556 11.31 -7.33 40.14
N VAL A 557 10.82 -7.29 38.90
CA VAL A 557 10.44 -6.05 38.22
C VAL A 557 9.28 -5.38 38.94
N LEU A 558 8.19 -6.12 39.16
CA LEU A 558 6.96 -5.59 39.73
C LEU A 558 7.15 -5.06 41.16
N GLU A 559 8.06 -5.66 41.94
CA GLU A 559 8.42 -5.20 43.30
C GLU A 559 9.03 -3.79 43.32
N GLN A 560 9.60 -3.32 42.21
CA GLN A 560 10.23 -2.00 42.10
C GLN A 560 9.26 -0.93 41.57
N LEU A 561 8.08 -1.33 41.12
CA LEU A 561 7.08 -0.44 40.54
C LEU A 561 5.99 -0.10 41.56
N SER A 562 5.27 0.99 41.32
CA SER A 562 4.25 1.57 42.20
C SER A 562 2.88 1.67 41.51
N PHE A 563 2.55 0.69 40.67
CA PHE A 563 1.20 0.55 40.11
C PHE A 563 0.15 0.30 41.22
N ASP A 564 -1.13 0.53 40.91
CA ASP A 564 -2.22 0.31 41.86
C ASP A 564 -2.28 -1.16 42.29
N LYS A 565 -2.25 -1.40 43.61
CA LYS A 565 -2.16 -2.76 44.15
C LYS A 565 -3.28 -3.65 43.64
N GLY A 566 -2.90 -4.80 43.07
CA GLY A 566 -3.83 -5.78 42.50
C GLY A 566 -4.23 -5.50 41.05
N PHE A 567 -3.74 -4.44 40.40
CA PHE A 567 -4.00 -4.11 39.00
C PHE A 567 -2.81 -4.48 38.08
N VAL A 568 -2.39 -5.73 38.19
CA VAL A 568 -1.44 -6.37 37.27
C VAL A 568 -2.17 -7.42 36.44
N PHE A 569 -1.99 -7.35 35.13
CA PHE A 569 -2.66 -8.21 34.16
C PHE A 569 -1.61 -8.82 33.24
N THR A 570 -1.63 -10.15 33.07
CA THR A 570 -0.59 -10.85 32.32
C THR A 570 -1.19 -11.79 31.27
N LYS A 571 -0.49 -11.91 30.15
CA LYS A 571 -0.74 -12.90 29.09
C LYS A 571 0.57 -13.50 28.63
N ASP A 572 0.48 -14.72 28.15
CA ASP A 572 1.62 -15.42 27.58
C ASP A 572 1.30 -15.82 26.13
N VAL A 573 2.01 -15.21 25.19
CA VAL A 573 1.74 -15.32 23.76
C VAL A 573 3.02 -15.62 22.97
N SER A 574 2.89 -16.07 21.72
CA SER A 574 4.06 -16.15 20.84
C SER A 574 4.57 -14.76 20.47
N TYR A 575 5.85 -14.68 20.08
CA TYR A 575 6.45 -13.43 19.62
C TYR A 575 5.71 -12.81 18.43
N VAL A 576 5.32 -13.63 17.45
CA VAL A 576 4.57 -13.15 16.28
C VAL A 576 3.19 -12.64 16.67
N GLN A 577 2.46 -13.34 17.54
CA GLN A 577 1.15 -12.88 18.02
C GLN A 577 1.24 -11.54 18.76
N PHE A 578 2.29 -11.33 19.56
CA PHE A 578 2.49 -10.05 20.23
C PHE A 578 2.74 -8.93 19.21
N LEU A 579 3.60 -9.16 18.21
CA LEU A 579 3.90 -8.17 17.18
C LEU A 579 2.71 -7.85 16.27
N ASP A 580 1.87 -8.85 15.98
CA ASP A 580 0.70 -8.73 15.09
C ASP A 580 -0.59 -8.33 15.83
N ARG A 581 -0.51 -7.95 17.12
CA ARG A 581 -1.70 -7.76 17.97
C ARG A 581 -2.66 -6.67 17.48
N VAL A 582 -2.16 -5.63 16.81
CA VAL A 582 -2.99 -4.55 16.24
C VAL A 582 -3.79 -5.03 15.03
N ARG A 583 -3.33 -6.07 14.31
CA ARG A 583 -4.06 -6.64 13.17
C ARG A 583 -5.39 -7.25 13.59
N GLU A 584 -5.43 -7.87 14.77
CA GLU A 584 -6.67 -8.40 15.31
C GLU A 584 -7.65 -7.27 15.66
N GLU A 585 -7.16 -6.17 16.21
CA GLU A 585 -7.97 -4.97 16.47
C GLU A 585 -8.48 -4.34 15.16
N GLU A 586 -7.65 -4.24 14.13
CA GLU A 586 -8.04 -3.78 12.80
C GLU A 586 -9.18 -4.63 12.23
N ARG A 587 -9.04 -5.97 12.26
CA ARG A 587 -10.06 -6.89 11.76
C ARG A 587 -11.40 -6.68 12.46
N ILE A 588 -11.38 -6.53 13.78
CA ILE A 588 -12.57 -6.23 14.58
C ILE A 588 -13.17 -4.88 14.16
N LEU A 589 -12.37 -3.81 14.09
CA LEU A 589 -12.84 -2.47 13.74
C LEU A 589 -13.39 -2.40 12.31
N ARG A 590 -12.78 -3.09 11.35
CA ARG A 590 -13.30 -3.22 9.98
C ARG A 590 -14.65 -3.93 9.96
N SER A 591 -14.79 -5.03 10.72
CA SER A 591 -16.04 -5.80 10.76
C SER A 591 -17.26 -5.00 11.25
N ILE A 592 -17.02 -3.95 12.05
CA ILE A 592 -18.05 -3.04 12.57
C ILE A 592 -18.06 -1.66 11.87
N GLY A 593 -17.30 -1.50 10.77
CA GLY A 593 -17.24 -0.28 9.98
C GLY A 593 -16.56 0.92 10.65
N MET A 594 -15.75 0.68 11.69
CA MET A 594 -15.05 1.73 12.47
C MET A 594 -13.60 1.94 12.04
N TRP A 595 -13.12 1.22 11.02
CA TRP A 595 -11.75 1.39 10.50
C TRP A 595 -11.67 2.37 9.33
N ASP A 596 -12.53 2.24 8.32
CA ASP A 596 -12.48 3.12 7.14
C ASP A 596 -13.24 4.44 7.39
N VAL A 597 -12.86 5.13 8.47
CA VAL A 597 -13.41 6.42 8.93
C VAL A 597 -12.30 7.49 8.98
N PRO A 598 -12.64 8.79 9.08
CA PRO A 598 -11.61 9.82 9.25
C PRO A 598 -10.85 9.66 10.57
N HIS A 599 -9.53 9.91 10.51
CA HIS A 599 -8.61 9.78 11.64
C HIS A 599 -7.83 11.09 11.88
N PRO A 600 -8.41 12.06 12.63
CA PRO A 600 -7.75 13.34 12.96
C PRO A 600 -6.66 13.15 14.03
N TRP A 601 -5.66 12.32 13.75
CA TRP A 601 -4.59 11.99 14.69
C TRP A 601 -3.66 13.18 14.93
N LEU A 602 -3.21 13.32 16.17
CA LEU A 602 -2.16 14.26 16.56
C LEU A 602 -1.06 13.51 17.29
N ASN A 603 0.15 13.55 16.75
CA ASN A 603 1.31 12.88 17.33
C ASN A 603 2.38 13.91 17.69
N LEU A 604 2.91 13.84 18.91
CA LEU A 604 3.79 14.85 19.49
C LEU A 604 4.98 14.19 20.19
N PHE A 605 6.12 14.87 20.13
CA PHE A 605 7.21 14.73 21.08
C PHE A 605 7.11 15.85 22.11
N VAL A 606 6.99 15.48 23.38
CA VAL A 606 6.84 16.38 24.53
C VAL A 606 8.07 16.26 25.43
N PRO A 607 8.76 17.35 25.80
CA PRO A 607 9.92 17.27 26.69
C PRO A 607 9.59 16.62 28.03
N GLN A 608 10.49 15.79 28.56
CA GLN A 608 10.27 15.09 29.83
C GLN A 608 10.03 16.06 30.99
N SER A 609 10.74 17.19 30.99
CA SER A 609 10.54 18.26 31.98
C SER A 609 9.14 18.87 32.02
N ARG A 610 8.34 18.72 30.96
CA ARG A 610 7.02 19.35 30.81
C ARG A 610 5.86 18.36 30.62
N ILE A 611 6.10 17.05 30.77
CA ILE A 611 5.05 16.03 30.54
C ILE A 611 3.89 16.11 31.55
N LEU A 612 4.16 16.53 32.79
CA LEU A 612 3.13 16.69 33.82
C LEU A 612 2.25 17.93 33.58
N ASP A 613 2.82 18.99 33.02
CA ASP A 613 2.07 20.16 32.57
C ASP A 613 1.19 19.79 31.38
N PHE A 614 1.71 19.00 30.44
CA PHE A 614 0.96 18.46 29.32
C PHE A 614 -0.22 17.60 29.79
N ASP A 615 -0.01 16.67 30.70
CA ASP A 615 -1.10 15.85 31.28
C ASP A 615 -2.18 16.72 31.93
N THR A 616 -1.78 17.69 32.75
CA THR A 616 -2.69 18.59 33.45
C THR A 616 -3.50 19.46 32.49
N GLY A 617 -2.86 20.09 31.51
CA GLY A 617 -3.53 20.99 30.57
C GLY A 617 -4.28 20.31 29.45
N VAL A 618 -3.80 19.14 28.98
CA VAL A 618 -4.37 18.45 27.82
C VAL A 618 -5.27 17.29 28.24
N LEU A 619 -4.74 16.29 28.95
CA LEU A 619 -5.50 15.09 29.29
C LEU A 619 -6.59 15.40 30.33
N LYS A 620 -6.25 16.20 31.34
CA LYS A 620 -7.17 16.62 32.41
C LYS A 620 -7.86 17.96 32.14
N GLY A 621 -7.40 18.70 31.13
CA GLY A 621 -7.95 20.01 30.74
C GLY A 621 -8.75 19.93 29.43
N VAL A 622 -8.07 20.01 28.28
CA VAL A 622 -8.71 19.98 26.94
C VAL A 622 -9.65 18.78 26.77
N PHE A 623 -9.28 17.61 27.30
CA PHE A 623 -10.09 16.39 27.22
C PHE A 623 -10.94 16.11 28.46
N ALA A 624 -11.11 17.07 29.37
CA ALA A 624 -12.02 16.93 30.50
C ALA A 624 -13.44 16.61 30.03
N GLY A 625 -13.96 15.43 30.38
CA GLY A 625 -15.30 14.97 30.00
C GLY A 625 -15.44 14.44 28.56
N ALA A 626 -14.36 14.40 27.79
CA ALA A 626 -14.35 13.80 26.46
C ALA A 626 -14.49 12.27 26.53
N ASN A 627 -15.11 11.67 25.50
CA ASN A 627 -15.08 10.23 25.26
C ASN A 627 -14.45 9.94 23.88
N PRO A 628 -13.12 10.06 23.74
CA PRO A 628 -12.48 9.79 22.48
C PRO A 628 -12.65 8.31 22.11
N VAL A 629 -13.21 8.05 20.92
CA VAL A 629 -13.13 6.73 20.29
C VAL A 629 -11.72 6.60 19.70
N GLY A 630 -10.93 5.68 20.25
CA GLY A 630 -9.53 5.50 19.87
C GLY A 630 -8.60 5.34 21.07
N VAL A 631 -7.30 5.41 20.83
CA VAL A 631 -6.25 5.18 21.83
C VAL A 631 -5.43 6.44 22.06
N ILE A 632 -5.11 6.73 23.33
CA ILE A 632 -4.09 7.72 23.69
C ILE A 632 -2.83 6.97 24.12
N LEU A 633 -1.71 7.24 23.44
CA LEU A 633 -0.39 6.71 23.79
C LEU A 633 0.43 7.78 24.49
N MET A 634 1.17 7.40 25.53
CA MET A 634 2.10 8.27 26.26
C MET A 634 3.25 7.46 26.84
N TYR A 635 4.46 7.59 26.28
CA TYR A 635 5.63 6.86 26.76
C TYR A 635 6.96 7.56 26.43
N PRO A 636 7.99 7.39 27.27
CA PRO A 636 9.25 8.09 27.10
C PRO A 636 10.20 7.38 26.10
N MET A 637 11.10 8.17 25.53
CA MET A 637 12.21 7.74 24.67
C MET A 637 13.51 8.42 25.11
N ASN A 638 14.63 7.73 24.93
CA ASN A 638 15.96 8.25 25.21
C ASN A 638 16.53 9.00 23.98
N ARG A 639 16.92 10.26 24.15
CA ARG A 639 17.45 11.10 23.06
C ARG A 639 18.79 10.60 22.51
N ASN A 640 19.64 10.00 23.35
CA ASN A 640 20.93 9.46 22.92
C ASN A 640 20.83 8.30 21.90
N MET A 641 19.62 7.75 21.71
CA MET A 641 19.34 6.73 20.69
C MET A 641 18.98 7.34 19.33
N TRP A 642 18.96 8.67 19.23
CA TRP A 642 18.70 9.42 18.00
C TRP A 642 20.01 10.07 17.52
N ASP A 643 20.24 10.03 16.20
CA ASP A 643 21.42 10.65 15.59
C ASP A 643 21.06 12.06 15.11
N ASP A 644 21.62 13.09 15.74
CA ASP A 644 21.27 14.49 15.43
C ASP A 644 21.64 14.92 14.01
N ARG A 645 22.46 14.14 13.28
CA ARG A 645 22.74 14.37 11.86
C ARG A 645 21.52 14.07 10.98
N MET A 646 20.61 13.22 11.42
CA MET A 646 19.36 12.92 10.73
C MET A 646 18.44 14.15 10.69
N THR A 647 17.56 14.21 9.70
CA THR A 647 16.61 15.34 9.57
C THR A 647 15.44 15.25 10.52
N ALA A 648 15.18 14.08 11.11
CA ALA A 648 14.19 13.92 12.17
C ALA A 648 14.43 14.93 13.31
N VAL A 649 13.35 15.52 13.82
CA VAL A 649 13.38 16.51 14.90
C VAL A 649 12.86 15.85 16.17
N SER A 650 13.67 15.86 17.22
CA SER A 650 13.31 15.41 18.57
C SER A 650 13.34 16.59 19.56
N GLY A 651 12.91 16.35 20.80
CA GLY A 651 13.03 17.31 21.90
C GLY A 651 14.49 17.54 22.32
N ASN A 652 14.73 18.60 23.11
CA ASN A 652 16.07 18.96 23.59
C ASN A 652 16.50 18.21 24.85
N ASP A 653 15.54 17.71 25.64
CA ASP A 653 15.80 16.97 26.87
C ASP A 653 16.48 15.61 26.57
N ASP A 654 17.22 15.07 27.54
CA ASP A 654 17.84 13.74 27.44
C ASP A 654 16.81 12.61 27.24
N MET A 655 15.59 12.84 27.73
CA MET A 655 14.40 12.03 27.49
C MET A 655 13.25 12.91 27.02
N PHE A 656 12.39 12.36 26.18
CA PHE A 656 11.15 13.02 25.77
C PHE A 656 10.05 11.98 25.61
N TYR A 657 8.80 12.40 25.73
CA TYR A 657 7.62 11.56 25.60
C TYR A 657 7.09 11.59 24.18
N VAL A 658 6.74 10.43 23.66
CA VAL A 658 5.85 10.35 22.50
C VAL A 658 4.42 10.32 23.01
N VAL A 659 3.61 11.26 22.51
CA VAL A 659 2.19 11.34 22.79
C VAL A 659 1.44 11.18 21.48
N GLY A 660 0.64 10.12 21.36
CA GLY A 660 -0.19 9.83 20.18
C GLY A 660 -1.66 9.89 20.53
N LEU A 661 -2.38 10.87 19.97
CA LEU A 661 -3.83 11.02 20.12
C LEU A 661 -4.53 10.35 18.92
N LEU A 662 -4.67 9.01 18.99
CA LEU A 662 -5.11 8.17 17.88
C LEU A 662 -6.62 7.99 17.86
N ARG A 663 -7.34 9.07 17.50
CA ARG A 663 -8.81 9.16 17.55
C ARG A 663 -9.47 8.86 16.19
N SER A 664 -10.67 8.29 16.22
CA SER A 664 -11.48 7.95 15.06
C SER A 664 -12.80 8.73 15.09
N ALA A 665 -13.10 9.44 14.00
CA ALA A 665 -14.34 10.21 13.86
C ALA A 665 -15.48 9.30 13.39
N VAL A 666 -16.40 8.95 14.29
CA VAL A 666 -17.43 7.92 14.04
C VAL A 666 -18.84 8.49 13.86
N VAL A 667 -19.07 9.75 14.24
CA VAL A 667 -20.35 10.45 14.01
C VAL A 667 -20.16 11.76 13.24
N PRO A 668 -21.19 12.25 12.52
CA PRO A 668 -21.13 13.55 11.85
C PRO A 668 -20.76 14.68 12.82
N GLY A 669 -19.85 15.57 12.42
CA GLY A 669 -19.34 16.66 13.25
C GLY A 669 -18.14 16.31 14.13
N ASP A 670 -17.75 15.02 14.22
CA ASP A 670 -16.58 14.60 15.00
C ASP A 670 -15.28 15.16 14.42
N VAL A 671 -15.12 15.20 13.10
CA VAL A 671 -13.89 15.67 12.46
C VAL A 671 -13.61 17.12 12.88
N GLU A 672 -14.58 18.01 12.70
CA GLU A 672 -14.42 19.42 13.01
C GLU A 672 -14.22 19.66 14.51
N ARG A 673 -14.87 18.86 15.36
CA ARG A 673 -14.66 18.91 16.81
C ARG A 673 -13.24 18.46 17.19
N MET A 674 -12.79 17.33 16.65
CA MET A 674 -11.47 16.77 16.94
C MET A 674 -10.34 17.64 16.40
N GLU A 675 -10.52 18.27 15.23
CA GLU A 675 -9.58 19.25 14.69
C GLU A 675 -9.47 20.48 15.60
N ARG A 676 -10.59 21.05 16.08
CA ARG A 676 -10.56 22.14 17.08
C ARG A 676 -9.87 21.73 18.37
N GLU A 677 -10.09 20.51 18.83
CA GLU A 677 -9.39 19.97 20.01
C GLU A 677 -7.88 19.82 19.75
N ASN A 678 -7.47 19.35 18.56
CA ASN A 678 -6.05 19.28 18.18
C ASN A 678 -5.42 20.68 18.14
N GLU A 679 -6.11 21.66 17.58
CA GLU A 679 -5.68 23.07 17.60
C GLU A 679 -5.54 23.61 19.02
N ALA A 680 -6.47 23.28 19.92
CA ALA A 680 -6.39 23.68 21.32
C ALA A 680 -5.18 23.04 22.04
N VAL A 681 -4.86 21.78 21.76
CA VAL A 681 -3.66 21.11 22.29
C VAL A 681 -2.38 21.79 21.80
N LEU A 682 -2.30 22.10 20.50
CA LEU A 682 -1.14 22.80 19.94
C LEU A 682 -1.00 24.22 20.50
N ALA A 683 -2.11 24.96 20.60
CA ALA A 683 -2.12 26.30 21.19
C ALA A 683 -1.71 26.28 22.67
N PHE A 684 -2.12 25.27 23.43
CA PHE A 684 -1.66 25.08 24.81
C PHE A 684 -0.14 24.84 24.88
N CYS A 685 0.40 23.95 24.03
CA CYS A 685 1.84 23.72 23.94
C CYS A 685 2.62 25.02 23.63
N ASP A 686 2.10 25.86 22.75
CA ASP A 686 2.74 27.12 22.35
C ASP A 686 2.63 28.19 23.45
N ASN A 687 1.44 28.40 24.01
CA ASN A 687 1.18 29.43 25.04
C ASN A 687 1.97 29.17 26.33
N GLU A 688 2.05 27.91 26.76
CA GLU A 688 2.78 27.51 27.97
C GLU A 688 4.28 27.25 27.71
N GLY A 689 4.73 27.48 26.47
CA GLY A 689 6.13 27.28 26.07
C GLY A 689 6.63 25.86 26.33
N ILE A 690 5.78 24.84 26.13
CA ILE A 690 6.11 23.44 26.41
C ILE A 690 7.20 22.95 25.45
N GLY A 691 7.25 23.48 24.23
CA GLY A 691 8.23 23.08 23.22
C GLY A 691 7.89 21.76 22.53
N CYS A 692 6.60 21.43 22.40
CA CYS A 692 6.11 20.26 21.69
C CYS A 692 6.60 20.26 20.22
N LYS A 693 7.05 19.10 19.72
CA LYS A 693 7.36 18.90 18.29
C LYS A 693 6.39 17.91 17.69
N GLN A 694 5.79 18.22 16.55
CA GLN A 694 4.90 17.26 15.90
C GLN A 694 5.69 16.09 15.31
N TYR A 695 5.24 14.87 15.58
CA TYR A 695 5.62 13.67 14.85
C TYR A 695 4.57 13.42 13.75
N LEU A 696 4.99 13.01 12.56
CA LEU A 696 4.18 13.10 11.34
C LEU A 696 3.64 14.54 11.13
N PRO A 697 4.54 15.54 11.08
CA PRO A 697 4.17 16.95 11.13
C PRO A 697 3.37 17.40 9.91
N HIS A 698 2.42 18.30 10.13
CA HIS A 698 1.77 19.05 9.06
C HIS A 698 1.70 20.53 9.43
N TYR A 699 2.31 21.37 8.60
CA TYR A 699 2.27 22.82 8.76
C TYR A 699 1.74 23.47 7.48
N ALA A 700 0.84 24.44 7.64
CA ALA A 700 0.24 25.18 6.52
C ALA A 700 1.21 26.17 5.86
N SER A 701 2.32 26.53 6.53
CA SER A 701 3.25 27.57 6.08
C SER A 701 4.71 27.14 6.22
N GLN A 702 5.57 27.76 5.41
CA GLN A 702 7.02 27.55 5.49
C GLN A 702 7.61 28.06 6.81
N ASP A 703 7.01 29.10 7.41
CA ASP A 703 7.45 29.58 8.73
C ASP A 703 7.14 28.58 9.84
N GLY A 704 6.01 27.85 9.75
CA GLY A 704 5.73 26.70 10.60
C GLY A 704 6.80 25.62 10.47
N TRP A 705 7.20 25.28 9.25
CA TRP A 705 8.30 24.34 8.99
C TRP A 705 9.66 24.83 9.50
N ARG A 706 9.98 26.12 9.33
CA ARG A 706 11.20 26.72 9.90
C ARG A 706 11.23 26.59 11.41
N SER A 707 10.13 26.89 12.09
CA SER A 707 10.00 26.72 13.54
C SER A 707 10.12 25.25 13.97
N HIS A 708 9.53 24.33 13.20
CA HIS A 708 9.64 22.89 13.43
C HIS A 708 11.10 22.44 13.41
N PHE A 709 11.81 22.63 12.28
CA PHE A 709 13.20 22.21 12.10
C PHE A 709 14.19 23.01 12.96
N GLY A 710 13.85 24.26 13.32
CA GLY A 710 14.69 25.13 14.13
C GLY A 710 16.10 25.27 13.54
N ALA A 711 17.12 24.97 14.34
CA ALA A 711 18.52 25.04 13.92
C ALA A 711 18.87 24.13 12.72
N LYS A 712 18.09 23.06 12.48
CA LYS A 712 18.30 22.16 11.32
C LYS A 712 17.83 22.78 10.00
N TRP A 713 17.05 23.86 10.01
CA TRP A 713 16.42 24.42 8.81
C TRP A 713 17.42 24.76 7.71
N SER A 714 18.50 25.47 8.04
CA SER A 714 19.52 25.86 7.05
C SER A 714 20.10 24.64 6.33
N ARG A 715 20.44 23.59 7.09
CA ARG A 715 20.95 22.34 6.53
C ARG A 715 19.92 21.61 5.69
N VAL A 716 18.66 21.55 6.13
CA VAL A 716 17.55 20.96 5.36
C VAL A 716 17.37 21.69 4.02
N THR A 717 17.44 23.02 4.00
CA THR A 717 17.35 23.79 2.75
C THR A 717 18.54 23.56 1.82
N GLU A 718 19.76 23.47 2.35
CA GLU A 718 20.96 23.17 1.57
C GLU A 718 20.88 21.78 0.92
N LEU A 719 20.47 20.77 1.71
CA LEU A 719 20.27 19.41 1.24
C LEU A 719 19.15 19.32 0.19
N LYS A 720 18.09 20.13 0.35
CA LYS A 720 17.01 20.20 -0.64
C LYS A 720 17.54 20.71 -1.97
N VAL A 721 18.29 21.81 -1.99
CA VAL A 721 18.91 22.34 -3.22
C VAL A 721 19.89 21.33 -3.82
N LYS A 722 20.64 20.61 -2.99
CA LYS A 722 21.60 19.60 -3.45
C LYS A 722 20.90 18.43 -4.12
N TYR A 723 19.89 17.84 -3.50
CA TYR A 723 19.31 16.55 -3.91
C TYR A 723 17.99 16.63 -4.65
N ASP A 724 17.18 17.68 -4.45
CA ASP A 724 15.94 17.95 -5.19
C ASP A 724 15.78 19.47 -5.47
N PRO A 725 16.65 20.04 -6.34
CA PRO A 725 16.64 21.49 -6.63
C PRO A 725 15.35 21.98 -7.27
N TYR A 726 14.53 21.08 -7.82
CA TYR A 726 13.31 21.42 -8.55
C TYR A 726 12.04 21.32 -7.68
N GLY A 727 12.15 20.84 -6.43
CA GLY A 727 11.01 20.69 -5.54
C GLY A 727 9.98 19.68 -6.05
N ILE A 728 10.45 18.57 -6.62
CA ILE A 728 9.60 17.54 -7.24
C ILE A 728 9.09 16.55 -6.20
N LEU A 729 9.93 16.20 -5.23
CA LEU A 729 9.68 15.10 -4.32
C LEU A 729 8.79 15.50 -3.15
N SER A 730 7.82 14.64 -2.83
CA SER A 730 6.89 14.75 -1.71
C SER A 730 6.22 16.13 -1.56
N PRO A 731 5.56 16.66 -2.62
CA PRO A 731 4.90 17.97 -2.58
C PRO A 731 3.73 18.03 -1.59
N GLY A 732 3.15 16.87 -1.24
CA GLY A 732 2.10 16.75 -0.22
C GLY A 732 2.51 17.25 1.17
N GLN A 733 3.81 17.26 1.47
CA GLN A 733 4.34 17.78 2.74
C GLN A 733 4.32 19.32 2.81
N ARG A 734 4.23 20.01 1.66
CA ARG A 734 4.16 21.48 1.57
C ARG A 734 5.31 22.24 2.27
N ILE A 735 6.49 21.63 2.36
CA ILE A 735 7.69 22.25 2.96
C ILE A 735 8.34 23.23 1.96
N PHE A 736 8.50 22.76 0.72
CA PHE A 736 9.10 23.49 -0.39
C PHE A 736 8.13 23.49 -1.58
N SER A 737 7.89 24.65 -2.18
CA SER A 737 7.11 24.76 -3.40
C SER A 737 7.95 24.42 -4.63
N SER A 738 7.33 23.82 -5.66
CA SER A 738 7.98 23.62 -6.95
C SER A 738 8.33 24.99 -7.54
N LEU A 739 9.60 25.24 -7.82
CA LEU A 739 10.01 26.44 -8.54
C LEU A 739 9.38 26.39 -9.94
N THR A 740 8.67 27.45 -10.32
CA THR A 740 8.19 27.59 -11.69
C THR A 740 9.39 27.71 -12.64
N PRO A 741 9.29 27.26 -13.91
CA PRO A 741 10.37 27.39 -14.88
C PRO A 741 10.89 28.84 -15.01
N MET A 742 10.00 29.82 -14.79
CA MET A 742 10.32 31.26 -14.78
C MET A 742 11.18 31.67 -13.58
N ALA A 743 10.90 31.15 -12.38
CA ALA A 743 11.69 31.41 -11.18
C ALA A 743 13.09 30.77 -11.29
N LEU A 744 13.20 29.60 -11.92
CA LEU A 744 14.47 28.92 -12.18
C LEU A 744 15.36 29.74 -13.14
N ALA A 745 14.77 30.28 -14.22
CA ALA A 745 15.49 31.13 -15.18
C ALA A 745 15.97 32.45 -14.54
N ALA A 746 15.16 33.06 -13.66
CA ALA A 746 15.53 34.27 -12.93
C ALA A 746 16.67 34.00 -11.93
N MET A 747 16.63 32.87 -11.23
CA MET A 747 17.64 32.49 -10.25
C MET A 747 18.98 32.10 -10.91
N MET A 748 18.95 31.43 -12.07
CA MET A 748 20.14 31.15 -12.87
C MET A 748 20.78 32.43 -13.45
N LYS A 749 19.96 33.41 -13.88
CA LYS A 749 20.45 34.75 -14.25
C LYS A 749 21.11 35.47 -13.08
N ALA A 750 20.50 35.42 -11.89
CA ALA A 750 21.06 36.04 -10.69
C ALA A 750 22.41 35.38 -10.29
N TYR A 751 22.51 34.05 -10.37
CA TYR A 751 23.75 33.32 -10.09
C TYR A 751 24.86 33.61 -11.12
N GLY A 752 24.50 33.75 -12.41
CA GLY A 752 25.43 34.19 -13.46
C GLY A 752 25.99 35.59 -13.19
N SER A 753 25.12 36.53 -12.80
CA SER A 753 25.54 37.91 -12.48
C SER A 753 26.44 38.02 -11.24
N LEU A 754 26.28 37.11 -10.27
CA LEU A 754 27.12 37.03 -9.07
C LEU A 754 28.51 36.42 -9.38
N CYS A 755 28.59 35.50 -10.34
CA CYS A 755 29.87 34.98 -10.82
C CYS A 755 30.70 36.05 -11.56
N GLU A 756 30.06 36.88 -12.38
CA GLU A 756 30.71 37.98 -13.10
C GLU A 756 31.17 39.12 -12.18
N ALA A 757 30.50 39.32 -11.04
CA ALA A 757 30.86 40.37 -10.08
C ALA A 757 32.04 40.01 -9.15
N VAL A 758 32.36 38.73 -8.99
CA VAL A 758 33.34 38.26 -7.98
C VAL A 758 34.66 37.77 -8.61
N TRP A 759 34.68 37.40 -9.89
CA TRP A 759 35.88 36.89 -10.57
C TRP A 759 36.15 37.62 -11.90
N PRO A 760 37.21 38.44 -12.01
CA PRO A 760 37.61 38.97 -13.30
C PRO A 760 38.25 37.85 -14.12
N THR A 761 37.52 37.38 -15.13
CA THR A 761 37.98 36.68 -16.34
C THR A 761 39.09 35.63 -16.14
N THR A 762 38.76 34.39 -15.74
CA THR A 762 39.33 33.14 -16.31
C THR A 762 38.83 31.81 -15.71
N PHE A 763 37.99 31.78 -14.66
CA PHE A 763 37.52 30.50 -14.10
C PHE A 763 35.99 30.48 -13.89
N CYS A 764 35.25 30.16 -14.96
CA CYS A 764 33.86 29.75 -14.86
C CYS A 764 33.63 28.57 -15.84
N PRO A 765 33.54 27.32 -15.36
CA PRO A 765 33.38 26.17 -16.24
C PRO A 765 31.89 25.97 -16.54
N LEU A 766 31.34 26.79 -17.43
CA LEU A 766 30.07 26.58 -18.14
C LEU A 766 29.89 27.70 -19.18
N HIS A 767 30.66 27.64 -20.27
CA HIS A 767 30.30 28.37 -21.48
C HIS A 767 29.31 27.51 -22.26
N MET A 768 28.00 27.74 -22.07
CA MET A 768 26.99 27.29 -23.02
C MET A 768 26.71 28.41 -24.01
N ASP A 769 26.95 28.09 -25.27
CA ASP A 769 26.75 28.90 -26.46
C ASP A 769 25.27 29.30 -26.57
N THR A 770 24.96 30.59 -26.38
CA THR A 770 23.58 31.10 -26.36
C THR A 770 23.08 31.60 -27.72
N ASP A 771 23.89 31.48 -28.78
CA ASP A 771 23.58 32.03 -30.10
C ASP A 771 22.74 31.14 -31.03
N ARG A 772 21.98 30.17 -30.50
CA ARG A 772 21.07 29.31 -31.31
C ARG A 772 19.57 29.51 -31.10
N TRP A 773 19.16 30.57 -30.41
CA TRP A 773 17.74 30.95 -30.34
C TRP A 773 17.55 32.39 -30.82
N GLY A 774 17.63 32.56 -32.15
CA GLY A 774 17.24 33.79 -32.82
C GLY A 774 15.76 34.07 -32.68
N HIS A 775 15.47 35.24 -32.09
CA HIS A 775 14.33 36.12 -32.26
C HIS A 775 13.09 35.59 -33.02
N GLY A 776 12.00 35.42 -32.26
CA GLY A 776 10.63 35.50 -32.76
C GLY A 776 9.78 36.22 -31.71
N ALA A 777 9.69 37.54 -31.81
CA ALA A 777 8.78 38.34 -31.01
C ALA A 777 7.35 38.13 -31.53
N LEU A 778 6.44 37.67 -30.66
CA LEU A 778 5.01 37.90 -30.82
C LEU A 778 4.44 38.29 -29.46
N THR A 779 4.04 39.55 -29.40
CA THR A 779 3.23 40.21 -28.38
C THR A 779 1.90 39.48 -28.18
N MET A 780 1.53 39.22 -26.93
CA MET A 780 0.15 38.89 -26.55
C MET A 780 -0.63 40.19 -26.41
N ASP A 781 -1.67 40.36 -27.23
CA ASP A 781 -2.78 41.27 -26.95
C ASP A 781 -3.83 40.49 -26.15
N ASP A 782 -4.08 40.94 -24.93
CA ASP A 782 -5.28 40.63 -24.15
C ASP A 782 -6.40 41.57 -24.62
N ASP A 783 -7.36 41.06 -25.40
CA ASP A 783 -8.78 41.48 -25.40
C ASP A 783 -9.54 40.90 -26.61
N ALA A 784 -10.38 39.86 -26.38
CA ALA A 784 -11.65 39.66 -27.10
C ALA A 784 -12.41 38.40 -26.60
N LEU A 785 -13.33 38.66 -25.67
CA LEU A 785 -14.75 38.23 -25.68
C LEU A 785 -15.16 36.91 -26.38
N ILE A 786 -15.77 36.03 -25.56
CA ILE A 786 -17.14 35.49 -25.71
C ILE A 786 -17.67 35.34 -27.16
N LYS A 787 -17.72 34.10 -27.67
CA LYS A 787 -18.94 33.44 -28.21
C LYS A 787 -18.62 32.03 -28.73
N SER A 788 -19.52 31.10 -28.41
CA SER A 788 -19.68 29.75 -29.00
C SER A 788 -20.14 29.85 -30.47
N PRO A 789 -20.31 28.75 -31.25
CA PRO A 789 -20.74 27.39 -30.88
C PRO A 789 -19.60 26.42 -30.56
#